data_AF-L2FPL2-F1
#
_entry.id   AF-L2FPL2-F1
#
_cell.length_a   1.000
_cell.length_b   1.000
_cell.length_c   1.000
_cell.angle_alpha   90.00
_cell.angle_beta   90.00
_cell.angle_gamma   90.00
#
_symmetry.space_group_name_H-M   'P 1'
#
loop_
_entity.id
_entity.type
_entity.pdbx_description
1 polymer ?
#
loop_
_entity_poly.entity_id
_entity_poly.type
_entity_poly.pdbx_seq_one_letter_code
_entity_poly.pdbx_strand_id
1 'polypeptide(L)'
;MHGLDSQSYTGVHSFVHYIRVLILHLKAIFDMTLNHNLARLRANRSSQEPLPTGSAPYTCSAFFKSHVTEAKQKARRWDHLLSKESYNLQASPLKAASRGHGQTKLISLGTARPAPEYFPWESMILQFLQDASVGQEQHVSTVSMTSAKHETAYDLAVAMNYGYSAGSPQALRFVTEHIELIHRPPYEDWDCSLTCGTTSAIDIAFRIFCNPGDTILTEHYTYSGTMTCAKAQGLHILGIEMDELGLVPNALDQKLQHWDYGKGRKPFVLYMIPTGQNPTATTQSLDRRREIYVIAERHDLYILEDDPYYFLQLGSPRSASESAESNPVQANEEFIKNLPPSYLSLDVSGRVLRMDTASKILAPGLRCGWVTGSVQIIEKFVSYSEIGVLCPSGPSQVMVYKLLDETWGHDGFFNWLRSLSAQYRRRRNNLLDSFKRFLPSQICEWNIPEEGMFLWIKVNIPERQQFRTASSGDSDATRLLAIEDRIYRKAHDNGVLVSKGSWFIADVQTLRDVNFRLTFAAAPSEELDEAVQRFAIAVRSELCPNYQVILNTDLVNHYVKMTALLDLPAEILIQIVSLLCPHCIVISRNLGQCTCQEERRKDGKRFTASDLLRLDLARLSRACRALRDIAQPVLYHSPKPVVGYELLLARTLAKRRDLAHHVKELHLGRWSVYEKDVTPELQDLFNGIIVQVGVPPSLLGETSNEWPKDWFLNGAENKNPYVGFIPDITKGSDASEFFNNRVRVVDALMVTLVSNVEHIHLLPLSVPSFPFCAPGSLPRLTDLTFQVSNQGEGSSIDCVKGILDAAPALERIRGLGINGMSTAVTHPNLKSLDLNNSALGATHLQAIMNGFPKLEVFGYEVDTHIDVGSPDERDAIPREIGEALLIRKDTLKDVDLDLARSSMYRHNSRLSPEDAMPSLNEMEMLEELAIDREAIFVTRDMMPEALWVQIDEDGIGNMVEGGEVDNEIDEMLQALMDPDDRRRKKDLIVDFLPPSIRSFKLYDRHGKLFPDLIKLATETPEKFPNLKKVRFWGFNEDQRMALRGSFRRAGVKCFHGGYL
;
A
#
# COMPACT_ATOMS: atom_id res chain seq x y z
N MET A 1 28.35 -13.47 57.28
CA MET A 1 29.35 -13.35 58.35
C MET A 1 29.64 -11.87 58.53
N HIS A 2 29.60 -11.21 59.67
CA HIS A 2 29.14 -11.45 61.04
C HIS A 2 28.87 -10.04 61.61
N GLY A 3 27.91 -9.90 62.52
CA GLY A 3 27.43 -8.60 63.01
C GLY A 3 28.46 -7.75 63.76
N LEU A 4 28.20 -6.44 63.79
CA LEU A 4 28.63 -5.53 64.84
C LEU A 4 27.50 -4.56 65.16
N ASP A 5 27.32 -4.39 66.46
CA ASP A 5 26.21 -3.77 67.16
C ASP A 5 26.12 -2.25 67.02
N SER A 6 24.87 -1.81 67.18
CA SER A 6 24.40 -0.44 67.32
C SER A 6 24.95 0.25 68.57
N GLN A 7 25.64 1.39 68.43
CA GLN A 7 25.55 2.55 69.34
C GLN A 7 26.42 3.74 68.86
N SER A 8 26.07 4.36 67.73
CA SER A 8 26.59 5.69 67.35
C SER A 8 25.74 6.41 66.28
N TYR A 9 24.42 6.20 66.28
CA TYR A 9 23.53 6.60 65.17
C TYR A 9 22.71 7.88 65.39
N THR A 10 22.86 8.60 66.49
CA THR A 10 22.02 9.80 66.74
C THR A 10 22.61 11.10 66.16
N GLY A 11 23.93 11.23 66.03
CA GLY A 11 24.58 12.43 65.45
C GLY A 11 24.59 12.45 63.92
N VAL A 12 24.81 11.30 63.28
CA VAL A 12 24.87 11.18 61.81
C VAL A 12 23.51 11.37 61.17
N HIS A 13 22.42 10.95 61.84
CA HIS A 13 21.06 11.16 61.34
C HIS A 13 20.67 12.65 61.28
N SER A 14 21.05 13.47 62.25
CA SER A 14 20.77 14.92 62.19
C SER A 14 21.58 15.63 61.11
N PHE A 15 22.86 15.27 60.92
CA PHE A 15 23.70 15.87 59.88
C PHE A 15 23.29 15.45 58.47
N VAL A 16 22.94 14.17 58.26
CA VAL A 16 22.41 13.64 56.99
C VAL A 16 21.01 14.19 56.72
N HIS A 17 20.18 14.41 57.74
CA HIS A 17 18.88 15.06 57.58
C HIS A 17 19.02 16.54 57.24
N TYR A 18 19.96 17.25 57.86
CA TYR A 18 20.25 18.65 57.53
C TYR A 18 20.82 18.80 56.11
N ILE A 19 21.75 17.92 55.69
CA ILE A 19 22.23 17.87 54.31
C ILE A 19 21.12 17.46 53.33
N ARG A 20 20.24 16.51 53.68
CA ARG A 20 19.09 16.18 52.83
C ARG A 20 18.11 17.34 52.71
N VAL A 21 17.82 18.06 53.79
CA VAL A 21 16.93 19.23 53.78
C VAL A 21 17.57 20.39 53.04
N LEU A 22 18.90 20.58 53.16
CA LEU A 22 19.66 21.57 52.41
C LEU A 22 19.74 21.21 50.92
N ILE A 23 19.96 19.93 50.58
CA ILE A 23 19.90 19.43 49.18
C ILE A 23 18.48 19.55 48.65
N LEU A 24 17.44 19.28 49.44
CA LEU A 24 16.04 19.45 49.04
C LEU A 24 15.67 20.93 48.88
N HIS A 25 16.17 21.82 49.73
CA HIS A 25 16.00 23.28 49.58
C HIS A 25 16.79 23.81 48.39
N LEU A 26 18.03 23.37 48.18
CA LEU A 26 18.84 23.72 46.99
C LEU A 26 18.19 23.17 45.72
N LYS A 27 17.62 21.95 45.76
CA LYS A 27 16.89 21.35 44.65
C LYS A 27 15.56 22.10 44.39
N ALA A 28 14.88 22.58 45.42
CA ALA A 28 13.69 23.42 45.29
C ALA A 28 14.01 24.87 44.82
N ILE A 29 15.21 25.38 45.10
CA ILE A 29 15.71 26.66 44.60
C ILE A 29 16.13 26.52 43.12
N PHE A 30 16.65 25.36 42.70
CA PHE A 30 16.99 25.06 41.30
C PHE A 30 15.79 24.62 40.45
N ASP A 31 14.80 23.95 41.03
CA ASP A 31 13.55 23.49 40.37
C ASP A 31 12.41 24.49 40.63
N MET A 32 12.58 25.74 40.22
CA MET A 32 11.42 26.66 40.13
C MET A 32 10.46 26.14 39.07
N THR A 33 9.22 25.82 39.50
CA THR A 33 8.11 25.39 38.63
C THR A 33 7.87 26.42 37.52
N LEU A 34 7.37 25.98 36.36
CA LEU A 34 7.05 26.85 35.22
C LEU A 34 6.08 27.95 35.66
N ASN A 35 5.09 27.60 36.49
CA ASN A 35 4.17 28.57 37.09
C ASN A 35 4.88 29.69 37.85
N HIS A 36 5.90 29.35 38.64
CA HIS A 36 6.67 30.35 39.37
C HIS A 36 7.44 31.27 38.40
N ASN A 37 8.09 30.70 37.39
CA ASN A 37 8.84 31.48 36.40
C ASN A 37 7.92 32.39 35.57
N LEU A 38 6.73 31.92 35.16
CA LEU A 38 5.74 32.73 34.46
C LEU A 38 5.18 33.85 35.36
N ALA A 39 4.93 33.58 36.64
CA ALA A 39 4.52 34.60 37.59
C ALA A 39 5.61 35.67 37.77
N ARG A 40 6.89 35.26 37.82
CA ARG A 40 8.02 36.17 37.87
C ARG A 40 8.12 37.05 36.63
N LEU A 41 7.89 36.51 35.43
CA LEU A 41 7.85 37.31 34.19
C LEU A 41 6.72 38.34 34.21
N ARG A 42 5.52 37.95 34.67
CA ARG A 42 4.40 38.90 34.82
C ARG A 42 4.72 40.01 35.81
N ALA A 43 5.34 39.67 36.94
CA ALA A 43 5.80 40.66 37.92
C ALA A 43 6.88 41.60 37.33
N ASN A 44 7.84 41.05 36.57
CA ASN A 44 8.88 41.82 35.89
C ASN A 44 8.27 42.84 34.91
N ARG A 45 7.33 42.40 34.06
CA ARG A 45 6.59 43.28 33.12
C ARG A 45 5.86 44.41 33.86
N SER A 46 5.22 44.11 34.99
CA SER A 46 4.51 45.12 35.80
C SER A 46 5.44 46.14 36.48
N SER A 47 6.71 45.80 36.68
CA SER A 47 7.71 46.68 37.29
C SER A 47 8.54 47.49 36.28
N GLN A 48 8.47 47.15 35.00
CA GLN A 48 9.21 47.81 33.92
C GLN A 48 8.43 49.01 33.35
N GLU A 49 9.16 49.92 32.69
CA GLU A 49 8.52 51.00 31.92
C GLU A 49 7.64 50.43 30.78
N PRO A 50 6.56 51.12 30.40
CA PRO A 50 5.74 50.72 29.26
C PRO A 50 6.58 50.55 27.99
N LEU A 51 6.20 49.58 27.15
CA LEU A 51 6.87 49.40 25.86
C LEU A 51 6.78 50.70 25.02
N PRO A 52 7.87 51.11 24.35
CA PRO A 52 7.86 52.32 23.56
C PRO A 52 6.93 52.14 22.34
N THR A 53 6.00 53.07 22.17
CA THR A 53 4.95 53.05 21.13
C THR A 53 5.28 53.91 19.91
N GLY A 54 6.43 54.60 19.91
CA GLY A 54 6.88 55.43 18.79
C GLY A 54 7.30 54.61 17.57
N SER A 55 7.54 55.29 16.44
CA SER A 55 8.10 54.65 15.25
C SER A 55 9.59 54.29 15.46
N ALA A 56 9.97 53.04 15.15
CA ALA A 56 11.33 52.50 15.27
C ALA A 56 12.08 52.90 16.56
N PRO A 57 11.55 52.58 17.75
CA PRO A 57 12.21 52.86 19.01
C PRO A 57 13.43 51.94 19.17
N TYR A 58 14.49 52.46 19.79
CA TYR A 58 15.63 51.64 20.18
C TYR A 58 15.26 50.77 21.39
N THR A 59 15.50 49.47 21.30
CA THR A 59 15.37 48.52 22.41
C THR A 59 16.41 47.42 22.31
N CYS A 60 16.72 46.78 23.42
CA CYS A 60 17.55 45.58 23.48
C CYS A 60 17.03 44.64 24.58
N SER A 61 17.50 43.39 24.63
CA SER A 61 17.06 42.43 25.63
C SER A 61 17.31 42.88 27.06
N ALA A 62 18.31 43.75 27.32
CA ALA A 62 18.56 44.29 28.65
C ALA A 62 17.35 45.02 29.26
N PHE A 63 16.43 45.53 28.43
CA PHE A 63 15.21 46.19 28.91
C PHE A 63 14.15 45.19 29.40
N PHE A 64 14.26 43.92 29.03
CA PHE A 64 13.25 42.90 29.25
C PHE A 64 13.70 41.75 30.16
N LYS A 65 15.03 41.54 30.26
CA LYS A 65 15.63 40.52 31.14
C LYS A 65 15.16 40.68 32.59
N SER A 66 14.99 39.55 33.29
CA SER A 66 14.65 39.58 34.71
C SER A 66 15.86 39.99 35.55
N HIS A 67 15.62 40.75 36.62
CA HIS A 67 16.68 41.13 37.55
C HIS A 67 17.22 39.88 38.26
N VAL A 68 18.47 39.51 37.97
CA VAL A 68 19.15 38.39 38.61
C VAL A 68 19.80 38.88 39.92
N THR A 69 19.53 38.19 41.03
CA THR A 69 20.10 38.51 42.35
C THR A 69 21.59 38.16 42.47
N GLU A 70 22.09 37.26 41.62
CA GLU A 70 23.49 36.84 41.55
C GLU A 70 24.19 37.47 40.35
N ALA A 71 25.37 38.04 40.58
CA ALA A 71 26.18 38.64 39.52
C ALA A 71 26.77 37.54 38.61
N LYS A 72 26.34 37.52 37.34
CA LYS A 72 26.96 36.69 36.30
C LYS A 72 28.19 37.38 35.73
N GLN A 73 29.16 36.61 35.22
CA GLN A 73 30.30 37.19 34.50
C GLN A 73 29.86 37.72 33.13
N LYS A 74 30.59 38.71 32.60
CA LYS A 74 30.40 39.16 31.22
C LYS A 74 31.09 38.23 30.24
N ALA A 75 30.58 38.19 29.02
CA ALA A 75 31.18 37.50 27.89
C ALA A 75 32.61 37.97 27.64
N ARG A 76 33.42 37.09 27.05
CA ARG A 76 34.74 37.46 26.52
C ARG A 76 34.58 38.42 25.35
N ARG A 77 35.66 39.14 25.07
CA ARG A 77 35.79 40.00 23.89
C ARG A 77 36.24 39.17 22.68
N TRP A 78 35.57 39.38 21.55
CA TRP A 78 35.77 38.63 20.31
C TRP A 78 36.37 39.49 19.18
N ASP A 79 37.00 40.62 19.53
CA ASP A 79 37.51 41.59 18.55
C ASP A 79 38.55 40.98 17.58
N HIS A 80 39.31 39.98 18.02
CA HIS A 80 40.31 39.23 17.22
C HIS A 80 39.71 38.19 16.26
N LEU A 81 38.42 37.89 16.40
CA LEU A 81 37.68 36.98 15.51
C LEU A 81 36.80 37.71 14.50
N LEU A 82 36.68 39.04 14.59
CA LEU A 82 35.91 39.82 13.62
C LEU A 82 36.62 39.83 12.25
N SER A 83 35.84 39.67 11.19
CA SER A 83 36.31 39.85 9.82
C SER A 83 36.78 41.30 9.60
N LYS A 84 37.57 41.52 8.54
CA LYS A 84 37.99 42.87 8.16
C LYS A 84 36.79 43.75 7.82
N GLU A 85 35.74 43.17 7.21
CA GLU A 85 34.50 43.89 6.92
C GLU A 85 33.82 44.30 8.22
N SER A 86 33.63 43.35 9.14
CA SER A 86 32.95 43.55 10.41
C SER A 86 33.67 44.57 11.30
N TYR A 87 35.01 44.52 11.35
CA TYR A 87 35.82 45.48 12.08
C TYR A 87 35.59 46.93 11.59
N ASN A 88 35.50 47.11 10.26
CA ASN A 88 35.31 48.43 9.64
C ASN A 88 33.85 48.91 9.63
N LEU A 89 32.89 48.02 9.81
CA LEU A 89 31.47 48.37 9.82
C LEU A 89 31.14 49.23 11.06
N GLN A 90 30.80 50.49 10.80
CA GLN A 90 30.31 51.46 11.79
C GLN A 90 28.78 51.56 11.74
N ALA A 91 28.17 51.87 12.89
CA ALA A 91 26.73 52.11 12.98
C ALA A 91 26.30 53.31 12.13
N SER A 92 25.09 53.27 11.56
CA SER A 92 24.56 54.39 10.77
C SER A 92 24.36 55.65 11.63
N PRO A 93 24.99 56.79 11.30
CA PRO A 93 24.77 58.05 12.03
C PRO A 93 23.31 58.50 12.04
N LEU A 94 22.57 58.24 10.95
CA LEU A 94 21.15 58.54 10.84
C LEU A 94 20.31 57.73 11.83
N LYS A 95 20.60 56.42 11.95
CA LYS A 95 19.90 55.54 12.89
C LYS A 95 20.31 55.84 14.33
N ALA A 96 21.58 56.18 14.59
CA ALA A 96 22.05 56.63 15.89
C ALA A 96 21.36 57.93 16.34
N ALA A 97 21.20 58.92 15.44
CA ALA A 97 20.49 60.17 15.73
C ALA A 97 19.00 59.94 16.05
N SER A 98 18.39 58.88 15.53
CA SER A 98 17.01 58.50 15.85
C SER A 98 16.82 57.80 17.21
N ARG A 99 17.91 57.51 17.95
CA ARG A 99 17.86 56.89 19.30
C ARG A 99 17.63 57.90 20.44
N GLY A 100 17.45 59.18 20.12
CA GLY A 100 17.30 60.25 21.11
C GLY A 100 16.07 60.07 21.99
N HIS A 101 16.29 59.84 23.29
CA HIS A 101 15.26 59.84 24.32
C HIS A 101 15.15 61.25 24.88
N GLY A 102 14.09 61.97 24.53
CA GLY A 102 13.80 63.30 25.07
C GLY A 102 12.36 63.40 25.56
N GLN A 103 12.17 63.93 26.77
CA GLN A 103 10.86 64.24 27.37
C GLN A 103 10.09 65.34 26.61
N THR A 104 10.72 66.01 25.66
CA THR A 104 10.11 67.01 24.76
C THR A 104 9.58 66.38 23.48
N LYS A 105 8.34 66.73 23.11
CA LYS A 105 7.72 66.37 21.82
C LYS A 105 8.56 66.94 20.66
N LEU A 106 9.45 66.13 20.08
CA LEU A 106 10.27 66.48 18.93
C LEU A 106 9.45 66.32 17.64
N ILE A 107 9.38 67.37 16.83
CA ILE A 107 8.88 67.27 15.45
C ILE A 107 10.07 66.84 14.58
N SER A 108 10.09 65.59 14.12
CA SER A 108 11.16 65.06 13.28
C SER A 108 11.00 65.54 11.84
N LEU A 109 11.91 66.41 11.38
CA LEU A 109 12.13 66.72 9.96
C LEU A 109 13.39 66.04 9.40
N GLY A 110 14.11 65.27 10.22
CA GLY A 110 15.40 64.67 9.86
C GLY A 110 15.30 63.22 9.37
N THR A 111 14.25 62.49 9.74
CA THR A 111 14.04 61.10 9.30
C THR A 111 13.00 61.04 8.19
N ALA A 112 13.33 60.50 7.02
CA ALA A 112 12.42 60.35 5.88
C ALA A 112 11.41 59.21 6.06
N ARG A 113 10.66 59.21 7.17
CA ARG A 113 9.62 58.21 7.46
C ARG A 113 8.28 58.71 6.91
N PRO A 114 7.60 57.98 6.02
CA PRO A 114 6.30 58.40 5.51
C PRO A 114 5.27 58.53 6.63
N ALA A 115 4.35 59.48 6.46
CA ALA A 115 3.25 59.68 7.38
C ALA A 115 2.26 58.49 7.32
N PRO A 116 1.74 58.00 8.47
CA PRO A 116 0.83 56.86 8.50
C PRO A 116 -0.46 57.00 7.69
N GLU A 117 -0.93 58.23 7.42
CA GLU A 117 -2.10 58.45 6.55
C GLU A 117 -1.89 57.94 5.11
N TYR A 118 -0.64 57.77 4.66
CA TYR A 118 -0.32 57.27 3.33
C TYR A 118 -0.22 55.75 3.23
N PHE A 119 -0.36 55.03 4.35
CA PHE A 119 -0.41 53.56 4.34
C PHE A 119 -1.85 53.10 4.09
N PRO A 120 -2.14 52.37 3.00
CA PRO A 120 -3.51 52.03 2.57
C PRO A 120 -4.17 50.89 3.36
N TRP A 121 -3.71 50.60 4.58
CA TRP A 121 -4.28 49.58 5.47
C TRP A 121 -4.70 50.21 6.79
N GLU A 122 -6.02 50.24 7.06
CA GLU A 122 -6.54 50.77 8.32
C GLU A 122 -6.45 49.77 9.46
N SER A 123 -6.67 48.49 9.14
CA SER A 123 -6.56 47.39 10.09
C SER A 123 -6.19 46.08 9.39
N MET A 124 -5.73 45.12 10.19
CA MET A 124 -5.46 43.74 9.83
C MET A 124 -6.19 42.85 10.83
N ILE A 125 -7.09 41.98 10.33
CA ILE A 125 -7.83 41.02 11.14
C ILE A 125 -7.18 39.65 10.97
N LEU A 126 -6.75 39.06 12.08
CA LEU A 126 -6.06 37.78 12.12
C LEU A 126 -6.91 36.77 12.90
N GLN A 127 -7.16 35.61 12.31
CA GLN A 127 -7.84 34.50 12.99
C GLN A 127 -6.79 33.50 13.46
N PHE A 128 -6.73 33.29 14.77
CA PHE A 128 -5.80 32.37 15.40
C PHE A 128 -6.55 31.19 16.02
N LEU A 129 -5.87 30.06 16.17
CA LEU A 129 -6.37 28.96 16.98
C LEU A 129 -6.43 29.41 18.44
N GLN A 130 -7.62 29.30 19.05
CA GLN A 130 -7.79 29.64 20.47
C GLN A 130 -7.14 28.56 21.35
N ASP A 131 -7.40 27.29 21.04
CA ASP A 131 -6.73 26.17 21.68
C ASP A 131 -5.39 25.91 21.00
N ALA A 132 -4.30 26.09 21.74
CA ALA A 132 -2.92 25.90 21.27
C ALA A 132 -2.58 24.40 21.07
N SER A 133 -3.33 23.71 20.21
CA SER A 133 -3.20 22.28 19.94
C SER A 133 -3.49 21.96 18.45
N VAL A 134 -2.91 20.87 17.96
CA VAL A 134 -2.97 20.43 16.56
C VAL A 134 -3.83 19.17 16.43
N GLY A 135 -4.80 19.19 15.51
CA GLY A 135 -5.40 17.97 14.95
C GLY A 135 -6.60 17.35 15.67
N GLN A 136 -7.44 18.14 16.37
CA GLN A 136 -8.77 17.68 16.77
C GLN A 136 -9.80 18.06 15.70
N GLU A 137 -10.30 17.07 14.95
CA GLU A 137 -11.32 17.24 13.90
C GLU A 137 -12.71 17.62 14.43
N GLN A 138 -12.85 17.80 15.75
CA GLN A 138 -14.09 18.20 16.39
C GLN A 138 -13.94 19.60 16.99
N HIS A 139 -14.48 20.59 16.28
CA HIS A 139 -14.54 22.02 16.63
C HIS A 139 -13.19 22.75 16.82
N VAL A 140 -12.65 23.31 15.72
CA VAL A 140 -11.57 24.30 15.79
C VAL A 140 -12.12 25.62 16.31
N SER A 141 -11.82 25.94 17.58
CA SER A 141 -12.10 27.25 18.18
C SER A 141 -11.10 28.28 17.65
N THR A 142 -11.60 29.39 17.10
CA THR A 142 -10.75 30.48 16.60
C THR A 142 -11.01 31.76 17.38
N VAL A 143 -9.95 32.50 17.70
CA VAL A 143 -10.03 33.85 18.22
C VAL A 143 -9.63 34.85 17.13
N SER A 144 -10.46 35.86 16.96
CA SER A 144 -10.21 36.95 16.00
C SER A 144 -9.52 38.10 16.71
N MET A 145 -8.34 38.48 16.24
CA MET A 145 -7.56 39.60 16.75
C MET A 145 -7.46 40.68 15.68
N THR A 146 -7.82 41.91 16.02
CA THR A 146 -7.66 43.07 15.13
C THR A 146 -6.42 43.85 15.54
N SER A 147 -5.54 44.14 14.58
CA SER A 147 -4.51 45.16 14.70
C SER A 147 -4.93 46.36 13.87
N ALA A 148 -5.01 47.55 14.46
CA ALA A 148 -5.51 48.76 13.80
C ALA A 148 -4.53 49.91 13.96
N LYS A 149 -4.62 50.91 13.07
CA LYS A 149 -3.90 52.17 13.30
C LYS A 149 -4.32 52.77 14.63
N HIS A 150 -3.35 53.33 15.35
CA HIS A 150 -3.52 53.99 16.64
C HIS A 150 -3.90 53.07 17.81
N GLU A 151 -3.73 51.75 17.68
CA GLU A 151 -3.88 50.86 18.84
C GLU A 151 -2.72 51.04 19.85
N THR A 152 -3.00 50.76 21.13
CA THR A 152 -2.06 51.03 22.23
C THR A 152 -0.93 50.01 22.36
N ALA A 153 -1.20 48.74 22.06
CA ALA A 153 -0.26 47.65 22.33
C ALA A 153 0.83 47.54 21.26
N TYR A 154 0.43 47.43 19.98
CA TYR A 154 1.34 47.48 18.84
C TYR A 154 0.66 48.12 17.63
N ASP A 155 0.73 49.44 17.53
CA ASP A 155 0.11 50.24 16.46
C ASP A 155 0.47 49.71 15.05
N LEU A 156 -0.54 49.39 14.23
CA LEU A 156 -0.35 48.98 12.84
C LEU A 156 0.40 50.06 12.04
N ALA A 157 0.18 51.35 12.33
CA ALA A 157 0.92 52.45 11.72
C ALA A 157 2.43 52.37 12.01
N VAL A 158 2.81 51.88 13.20
CA VAL A 158 4.21 51.68 13.58
C VAL A 158 4.77 50.43 12.89
N ALA A 159 4.00 49.34 12.88
CA ALA A 159 4.40 48.09 12.22
C ALA A 159 4.59 48.25 10.70
N MET A 160 3.76 49.04 10.03
CA MET A 160 3.85 49.29 8.58
C MET A 160 4.94 50.31 8.20
N ASN A 161 5.56 50.97 9.19
CA ASN A 161 6.66 51.90 8.96
C ASN A 161 8.02 51.19 9.07
N TYR A 162 9.10 51.94 8.84
CA TYR A 162 10.44 51.48 9.17
C TYR A 162 10.54 51.11 10.65
N GLY A 163 11.24 50.01 10.94
CA GLY A 163 11.49 49.49 12.29
C GLY A 163 12.96 49.57 12.71
N TYR A 164 13.22 49.32 14.00
CA TYR A 164 14.58 49.12 14.49
C TYR A 164 15.12 47.77 14.02
N SER A 165 16.40 47.69 13.68
CA SER A 165 16.98 46.49 13.06
C SER A 165 17.03 45.27 13.97
N ALA A 166 16.98 45.43 15.29
CA ALA A 166 16.82 44.29 16.20
C ALA A 166 15.39 43.72 16.24
N GLY A 167 14.42 44.40 15.60
CA GLY A 167 13.00 44.06 15.65
C GLY A 167 12.18 44.99 16.55
N SER A 168 10.88 44.74 16.61
CA SER A 168 9.97 45.49 17.47
C SER A 168 10.18 45.16 18.95
N PRO A 169 10.03 46.14 19.85
CA PRO A 169 10.05 45.91 21.31
C PRO A 169 9.12 44.78 21.75
N GLN A 170 7.95 44.70 21.12
CA GLN A 170 6.89 43.76 21.40
C GLN A 170 7.35 42.31 21.18
N ALA A 171 7.85 42.01 19.98
CA ALA A 171 8.32 40.67 19.65
C ALA A 171 9.67 40.36 20.34
N LEU A 172 10.55 41.35 20.48
CA LEU A 172 11.85 41.18 21.14
C LEU A 172 11.70 40.88 22.64
N ARG A 173 10.71 41.46 23.33
CA ARG A 173 10.38 41.12 24.72
C ARG A 173 10.00 39.65 24.85
N PHE A 174 9.06 39.18 24.03
CA PHE A 174 8.63 37.78 24.06
C PHE A 174 9.80 36.82 23.85
N VAL A 175 10.64 37.08 22.84
CA VAL A 175 11.84 36.27 22.56
C VAL A 175 12.81 36.29 23.73
N THR A 176 13.09 37.47 24.30
CA THR A 176 14.03 37.61 25.44
C THR A 176 13.57 36.79 26.64
N GLU A 177 12.28 36.88 26.98
CA GLU A 177 11.70 36.10 28.07
C GLU A 177 11.71 34.59 27.78
N HIS A 178 11.44 34.20 26.53
CA HIS A 178 11.49 32.81 26.11
C HIS A 178 12.89 32.22 26.26
N ILE A 179 13.93 32.98 25.89
CA ILE A 179 15.33 32.58 26.12
C ILE A 179 15.65 32.43 27.62
N GLU A 180 15.13 33.31 28.49
CA GLU A 180 15.28 33.16 29.94
C GLU A 180 14.55 31.95 30.50
N LEU A 181 13.39 31.59 29.96
CA LEU A 181 12.64 30.43 30.41
C LEU A 181 13.36 29.12 30.07
N ILE A 182 13.92 29.04 28.85
CA ILE A 182 14.41 27.79 28.26
C ILE A 182 15.92 27.61 28.40
N HIS A 183 16.70 28.63 28.05
CA HIS A 183 18.15 28.47 27.89
C HIS A 183 18.95 29.00 29.06
N ARG A 184 18.48 30.06 29.73
CA ARG A 184 19.14 30.71 30.89
C ARG A 184 20.65 30.91 30.69
N PRO A 185 21.11 31.72 29.71
CA PRO A 185 22.53 31.89 29.43
C PRO A 185 23.33 32.22 30.71
N PRO A 186 24.48 31.57 30.97
CA PRO A 186 25.20 31.69 32.24
C PRO A 186 26.12 32.93 32.34
N TYR A 187 25.96 33.92 31.46
CA TYR A 187 26.68 35.19 31.46
C TYR A 187 25.70 36.39 31.49
N GLU A 188 26.18 37.60 31.80
CA GLU A 188 25.34 38.78 32.07
C GLU A 188 24.82 39.45 30.78
N ASP A 189 25.72 39.68 29.84
CA ASP A 189 25.56 40.56 28.68
C ASP A 189 25.21 39.80 27.39
N TRP A 190 24.34 38.79 27.50
CA TRP A 190 23.66 38.20 26.34
C TRP A 190 22.53 39.13 25.86
N ASP A 191 22.28 39.12 24.55
CA ASP A 191 21.26 39.92 23.89
C ASP A 191 20.60 39.13 22.76
N CYS A 192 19.46 39.61 22.26
CA CYS A 192 18.72 39.02 21.14
C CYS A 192 18.52 40.02 20.01
N SER A 193 18.41 39.50 18.78
CA SER A 193 17.93 40.25 17.62
C SER A 193 16.99 39.38 16.81
N LEU A 194 15.86 39.92 16.36
CA LEU A 194 15.03 39.25 15.37
C LEU A 194 15.78 39.10 14.04
N THR A 195 15.44 38.08 13.27
CA THR A 195 16.08 37.73 12.00
C THR A 195 15.06 37.32 10.95
N CYS A 196 15.42 37.45 9.67
CA CYS A 196 14.60 36.96 8.55
C CYS A 196 14.67 35.43 8.37
N GLY A 197 14.84 34.70 9.49
CA GLY A 197 15.12 33.27 9.59
C GLY A 197 16.62 32.94 9.62
N THR A 198 16.94 31.72 10.04
CA THR A 198 18.32 31.22 10.23
C THR A 198 19.19 31.35 8.98
N THR A 199 18.63 31.23 7.78
CA THR A 199 19.36 31.46 6.52
C THR A 199 20.00 32.85 6.44
N SER A 200 19.25 33.90 6.82
CA SER A 200 19.80 35.27 6.86
C SER A 200 20.79 35.45 7.99
N ALA A 201 20.57 34.77 9.11
CA ALA A 201 21.44 34.84 10.27
C ALA A 201 22.81 34.23 10.00
N ILE A 202 22.86 33.10 9.29
CA ILE A 202 24.09 32.42 8.88
C ILE A 202 24.90 33.29 7.92
N ASP A 203 24.24 33.89 6.92
CA ASP A 203 24.90 34.80 5.98
C ASP A 203 25.60 35.97 6.71
N ILE A 204 24.87 36.61 7.63
CA ILE A 204 25.40 37.69 8.47
C ILE A 204 26.51 37.18 9.39
N ALA A 205 26.34 36.02 10.04
CA ALA A 205 27.34 35.47 10.94
C ALA A 205 28.66 35.20 10.21
N PHE A 206 28.63 34.63 9.00
CA PHE A 206 29.84 34.46 8.20
C PHE A 206 30.49 35.79 7.83
N ARG A 207 29.73 36.83 7.52
CA ARG A 207 30.29 38.17 7.30
C ARG A 207 30.88 38.79 8.56
N ILE A 208 30.30 38.53 9.73
CA ILE A 208 30.82 39.00 11.02
C ILE A 208 32.20 38.40 11.30
N PHE A 209 32.38 37.09 11.07
CA PHE A 209 33.55 36.35 11.54
C PHE A 209 34.59 36.05 10.46
N CYS A 210 34.17 35.80 9.22
CA CYS A 210 35.02 35.22 8.19
C CYS A 210 35.38 36.23 7.09
N ASN A 211 36.56 36.05 6.51
CA ASN A 211 36.99 36.68 5.26
C ASN A 211 37.05 35.62 4.15
N PRO A 212 36.97 36.02 2.86
CA PRO A 212 37.21 35.08 1.76
C PRO A 212 38.55 34.35 1.93
N GLY A 213 38.53 33.02 1.76
CA GLY A 213 39.67 32.13 2.01
C GLY A 213 39.76 31.55 3.43
N ASP A 214 38.99 32.06 4.40
CA ASP A 214 38.90 31.44 5.73
C ASP A 214 38.19 30.07 5.64
N THR A 215 38.52 29.18 6.58
CA THR A 215 37.88 27.86 6.71
C THR A 215 36.90 27.86 7.87
N ILE A 216 35.68 27.35 7.63
CA ILE A 216 34.70 27.03 8.68
C ILE A 216 34.69 25.53 8.97
N LEU A 217 34.43 25.18 10.22
CA LEU A 217 34.22 23.80 10.66
C LEU A 217 32.73 23.48 10.60
N THR A 218 32.38 22.33 10.06
CA THR A 218 31.01 21.83 10.04
C THR A 218 30.96 20.37 10.47
N GLU A 219 29.77 19.85 10.72
CA GLU A 219 29.52 18.42 10.67
C GLU A 219 29.87 17.85 9.26
N HIS A 220 30.28 16.57 9.20
CA HIS A 220 30.69 15.90 7.96
C HIS A 220 29.59 15.87 6.91
N TYR A 221 28.37 15.58 7.36
CA TYR A 221 27.12 15.85 6.63
C TYR A 221 26.44 17.03 7.31
N THR A 222 26.06 18.06 6.56
CA THR A 222 25.45 19.27 7.12
C THR A 222 24.46 19.91 6.15
N TYR A 223 23.79 20.97 6.58
CA TYR A 223 22.77 21.63 5.78
C TYR A 223 23.35 22.24 4.50
N SER A 224 22.84 21.79 3.35
CA SER A 224 23.29 22.23 2.03
C SER A 224 23.16 23.73 1.78
N GLY A 225 22.16 24.37 2.39
CA GLY A 225 21.99 25.83 2.34
C GLY A 225 23.17 26.57 2.97
N THR A 226 23.63 26.12 4.14
CA THR A 226 24.81 26.69 4.83
C THR A 226 26.08 26.50 4.03
N MET A 227 26.29 25.30 3.46
CA MET A 227 27.46 25.06 2.61
C MET A 227 27.45 25.94 1.35
N THR A 228 26.28 26.14 0.75
CA THR A 228 26.13 27.02 -0.42
C THR A 228 26.43 28.47 -0.05
N CYS A 229 25.92 28.95 1.10
CA CYS A 229 26.21 30.28 1.63
C CYS A 229 27.72 30.49 1.88
N ALA A 230 28.37 29.55 2.56
CA ALA A 230 29.81 29.61 2.84
C ALA A 230 30.63 29.67 1.54
N LYS A 231 30.34 28.78 0.57
CA LYS A 231 31.02 28.76 -0.73
C LYS A 231 30.81 30.06 -1.52
N ALA A 232 29.60 30.62 -1.49
CA ALA A 232 29.29 31.88 -2.18
C ALA A 232 30.07 33.08 -1.58
N GLN A 233 30.39 33.03 -0.29
CA GLN A 233 31.25 34.02 0.38
C GLN A 233 32.76 33.70 0.25
N GLY A 234 33.13 32.68 -0.54
CA GLY A 234 34.53 32.30 -0.76
C GLY A 234 35.18 31.56 0.42
N LEU A 235 34.39 30.95 1.28
CA LEU A 235 34.88 30.18 2.44
C LEU A 235 35.15 28.72 2.08
N HIS A 236 36.17 28.16 2.72
CA HIS A 236 36.43 26.73 2.69
C HIS A 236 35.65 26.03 3.81
N ILE A 237 35.31 24.75 3.60
CA ILE A 237 34.53 23.97 4.55
C ILE A 237 35.35 22.76 4.97
N LEU A 238 35.56 22.59 6.27
CA LEU A 238 36.16 21.41 6.86
C LEU A 238 35.09 20.62 7.62
N GLY A 239 34.62 19.53 7.01
CA GLY A 239 33.71 18.60 7.68
C GLY A 239 34.42 17.81 8.77
N ILE A 240 33.80 17.71 9.94
CA ILE A 240 34.22 16.94 11.11
C ILE A 240 33.39 15.67 11.19
N GLU A 241 34.08 14.54 11.38
CA GLU A 241 33.53 13.20 11.47
C GLU A 241 32.39 13.14 12.49
N MET A 242 31.43 12.26 12.22
CA MET A 242 30.22 12.10 13.01
C MET A 242 29.98 10.64 13.38
N ASP A 243 29.26 10.44 14.47
CA ASP A 243 28.71 9.15 14.90
C ASP A 243 27.19 9.30 15.18
N GLU A 244 26.58 8.33 15.85
CA GLU A 244 25.14 8.32 16.17
C GLU A 244 24.70 9.48 17.08
N LEU A 245 25.65 10.16 17.74
CA LEU A 245 25.44 11.35 18.56
C LEU A 245 25.88 12.64 17.85
N GLY A 246 26.13 12.60 16.54
CA GLY A 246 26.55 13.75 15.73
C GLY A 246 28.07 13.95 15.73
N LEU A 247 28.51 15.22 15.69
CA LEU A 247 29.92 15.59 15.59
C LEU A 247 30.80 14.90 16.66
N VAL A 248 31.92 14.30 16.26
CA VAL A 248 32.84 13.56 17.15
C VAL A 248 33.87 14.53 17.76
N PRO A 249 33.93 14.68 19.09
CA PRO A 249 34.80 15.66 19.76
C PRO A 249 36.28 15.40 19.51
N ASN A 250 36.73 14.14 19.61
CA ASN A 250 38.12 13.80 19.37
C ASN A 250 38.56 14.11 17.92
N ALA A 251 37.68 13.94 16.94
CA ALA A 251 37.98 14.28 15.55
C ALA A 251 38.14 15.80 15.35
N LEU A 252 37.30 16.60 16.03
CA LEU A 252 37.43 18.06 16.08
C LEU A 252 38.79 18.48 16.68
N ASP A 253 39.13 17.97 17.87
CA ASP A 253 40.38 18.27 18.57
C ASP A 253 41.60 17.86 17.73
N GLN A 254 41.59 16.66 17.14
CA GLN A 254 42.67 16.18 16.29
C GLN A 254 42.90 17.03 15.04
N LYS A 255 41.83 17.41 14.32
CA LYS A 255 41.93 18.27 13.14
C LYS A 255 42.45 19.67 13.46
N LEU A 256 42.11 20.20 14.64
CA LEU A 256 42.57 21.51 15.10
C LEU A 256 44.01 21.47 15.63
N GLN A 257 44.42 20.39 16.29
CA GLN A 257 45.80 20.21 16.77
C GLN A 257 46.79 20.05 15.61
N HIS A 258 46.39 19.32 14.57
CA HIS A 258 47.23 19.02 13.40
C HIS A 258 46.90 19.91 12.20
N TRP A 259 46.36 21.11 12.43
CA TRP A 259 46.00 22.01 11.35
C TRP A 259 47.22 22.38 10.50
N ASP A 260 47.11 22.13 9.20
CA ASP A 260 48.12 22.51 8.21
C ASP A 260 48.02 24.01 7.90
N TYR A 261 48.93 24.80 8.45
CA TYR A 261 48.99 26.25 8.21
C TYR A 261 49.29 26.62 6.75
N GLY A 262 49.71 25.66 5.91
CA GLY A 262 49.78 25.84 4.46
C GLY A 262 48.40 26.02 3.79
N LYS A 263 47.32 25.60 4.45
CA LYS A 263 45.92 25.78 4.00
C LYS A 263 45.29 27.10 4.48
N GLY A 264 46.05 27.93 5.18
CA GLY A 264 45.60 29.21 5.72
C GLY A 264 45.47 29.21 7.25
N ARG A 265 44.80 30.24 7.77
CA ARG A 265 44.58 30.43 9.21
C ARG A 265 43.83 29.22 9.78
N LYS A 266 44.22 28.80 10.99
CA LYS A 266 43.49 27.77 11.74
C LYS A 266 42.02 28.15 11.88
N PRO A 267 41.07 27.26 11.54
CA PRO A 267 39.65 27.58 11.58
C PRO A 267 39.20 27.81 13.02
N PHE A 268 38.32 28.79 13.21
CA PHE A 268 37.82 29.22 14.52
C PHE A 268 36.30 29.36 14.57
N VAL A 269 35.58 29.13 13.47
CA VAL A 269 34.11 29.14 13.44
C VAL A 269 33.62 27.71 13.30
N LEU A 270 32.83 27.24 14.27
CA LEU A 270 32.18 25.94 14.26
C LEU A 270 30.67 26.09 14.05
N TYR A 271 30.19 25.69 12.88
CA TYR A 271 28.77 25.58 12.57
C TYR A 271 28.28 24.15 12.82
N MET A 272 27.15 24.02 13.51
CA MET A 272 26.55 22.71 13.78
C MET A 272 25.04 22.81 14.04
N ILE A 273 24.36 21.68 13.89
CA ILE A 273 22.93 21.51 14.15
C ILE A 273 22.76 20.46 15.25
N PRO A 274 22.82 20.84 16.55
CA PRO A 274 22.98 19.87 17.65
C PRO A 274 21.78 18.96 17.92
N THR A 275 20.59 19.35 17.47
CA THR A 275 19.31 18.67 17.75
C THR A 275 18.59 18.34 16.45
N GLY A 276 18.23 17.08 16.25
CA GLY A 276 17.56 16.62 15.02
C GLY A 276 18.33 17.00 13.75
N GLN A 277 19.64 16.74 13.76
CA GLN A 277 20.63 17.20 12.78
C GLN A 277 20.16 17.05 11.32
N ASN A 278 20.42 18.04 10.47
CA ASN A 278 20.10 17.95 9.04
C ASN A 278 21.36 17.62 8.23
N PRO A 279 21.49 16.41 7.65
CA PRO A 279 20.41 15.47 7.33
C PRO A 279 20.29 14.21 8.22
N THR A 280 21.23 13.95 9.13
CA THR A 280 21.41 12.63 9.77
C THR A 280 20.37 12.31 10.85
N ALA A 281 19.61 13.32 11.27
CA ALA A 281 18.62 13.29 12.35
C ALA A 281 19.19 12.90 13.73
N THR A 282 20.51 12.98 13.91
CA THR A 282 21.18 12.72 15.19
C THR A 282 21.00 13.88 16.15
N THR A 283 21.04 13.60 17.45
CA THR A 283 21.02 14.63 18.51
C THR A 283 22.20 14.39 19.45
N GLN A 284 22.94 15.47 19.72
CA GLN A 284 24.06 15.43 20.65
C GLN A 284 23.58 15.31 22.10
N SER A 285 24.09 14.33 22.83
CA SER A 285 23.87 14.21 24.29
C SER A 285 24.49 15.38 25.05
N LEU A 286 24.07 15.61 26.31
CA LEU A 286 24.64 16.67 27.15
C LEU A 286 26.16 16.53 27.32
N ASP A 287 26.65 15.31 27.54
CA ASP A 287 28.09 15.06 27.70
C ASP A 287 28.84 15.33 26.40
N ARG A 288 28.26 14.96 25.25
CA ARG A 288 28.79 15.31 23.92
C ARG A 288 28.92 16.84 23.77
N ARG A 289 27.89 17.60 24.15
CA ARG A 289 27.90 19.06 24.09
C ARG A 289 28.97 19.67 25.00
N ARG A 290 29.15 19.13 26.20
CA ARG A 290 30.19 19.57 27.15
C ARG A 290 31.60 19.32 26.61
N GLU A 291 31.86 18.14 26.06
CA GLU A 291 33.17 17.80 25.47
C GLU A 291 33.53 18.74 24.32
N ILE A 292 32.58 19.01 23.42
CA ILE A 292 32.77 19.96 22.32
C ILE A 292 32.99 21.37 22.85
N TYR A 293 32.24 21.82 23.85
CA TYR A 293 32.42 23.15 24.45
C TYR A 293 33.81 23.30 25.09
N VAL A 294 34.33 22.26 25.76
CA VAL A 294 35.70 22.26 26.31
C VAL A 294 36.75 22.38 25.20
N ILE A 295 36.55 21.71 24.07
CA ILE A 295 37.44 21.83 22.91
C ILE A 295 37.33 23.22 22.28
N ALA A 296 36.12 23.78 22.20
CA ALA A 296 35.90 25.14 21.75
C ALA A 296 36.62 26.16 22.63
N GLU A 297 36.59 26.00 23.96
CA GLU A 297 37.39 26.77 24.90
C GLU A 297 38.90 26.65 24.63
N ARG A 298 39.41 25.43 24.47
CA ARG A 298 40.83 25.14 24.26
C ARG A 298 41.38 25.71 22.95
N HIS A 299 40.59 25.65 21.88
CA HIS A 299 41.00 26.10 20.55
C HIS A 299 40.45 27.47 20.16
N ASP A 300 39.82 28.16 21.10
CA ASP A 300 39.19 29.46 20.92
C ASP A 300 38.21 29.52 19.75
N LEU A 301 37.34 28.51 19.65
CA LEU A 301 36.31 28.44 18.62
C LEU A 301 35.09 29.27 19.00
N TYR A 302 34.54 29.99 18.05
CA TYR A 302 33.21 30.60 18.12
C TYR A 302 32.17 29.61 17.55
N ILE A 303 31.11 29.35 18.29
CA ILE A 303 30.10 28.35 17.96
C ILE A 303 28.88 29.04 17.33
N LEU A 304 28.51 28.58 16.15
CA LEU A 304 27.26 28.91 15.48
C LEU A 304 26.29 27.72 15.65
N GLU A 305 25.38 27.85 16.61
CA GLU A 305 24.36 26.83 16.94
C GLU A 305 23.08 27.10 16.13
N ASP A 306 22.86 26.36 15.05
CA ASP A 306 21.64 26.45 14.22
C ASP A 306 20.64 25.37 14.64
N ASP A 307 19.60 25.74 15.36
CA ASP A 307 18.76 24.77 16.08
C ASP A 307 17.26 24.87 15.74
N PRO A 308 16.89 24.79 14.45
CA PRO A 308 15.52 25.02 13.99
C PRO A 308 14.54 23.92 14.41
N TYR A 309 15.05 22.79 14.94
CA TYR A 309 14.28 21.61 15.30
C TYR A 309 14.21 21.37 16.81
N TYR A 310 14.83 22.23 17.62
CA TYR A 310 15.00 22.08 19.07
C TYR A 310 13.73 21.63 19.80
N PHE A 311 12.59 22.22 19.45
CA PHE A 311 11.31 21.96 20.12
C PHE A 311 10.54 20.75 19.56
N LEU A 312 11.01 20.05 18.52
CA LEU A 312 10.32 18.90 17.94
C LEU A 312 10.71 17.60 18.67
N GLN A 313 10.23 17.42 19.89
CA GLN A 313 10.56 16.25 20.72
C GLN A 313 9.71 15.02 20.39
N LEU A 314 10.31 14.05 19.72
CA LEU A 314 9.65 12.81 19.31
C LEU A 314 9.77 11.72 20.37
N GLY A 315 10.83 11.73 21.18
CA GLY A 315 11.10 10.72 22.21
C GLY A 315 11.29 9.30 21.65
N SER A 316 11.51 8.34 22.55
CA SER A 316 11.68 6.94 22.17
C SER A 316 10.39 6.32 21.60
N PRO A 317 10.45 5.45 20.58
CA PRO A 317 9.27 4.74 20.07
C PRO A 317 8.54 3.89 21.12
N ARG A 318 9.25 3.50 22.20
CA ARG A 318 8.72 2.70 23.30
C ARG A 318 8.04 3.53 24.39
N SER A 319 8.14 4.85 24.34
CA SER A 319 7.41 5.76 25.22
C SER A 319 5.94 5.84 24.79
N ALA A 320 5.25 4.69 24.87
CA ALA A 320 3.85 4.53 24.50
C ALA A 320 2.88 4.86 25.64
N SER A 321 3.37 5.34 26.79
CA SER A 321 2.49 5.95 27.78
C SER A 321 2.23 7.40 27.38
N GLU A 322 1.12 7.63 26.68
CA GLU A 322 0.32 8.83 27.00
C GLU A 322 -0.11 8.64 28.46
N SER A 323 0.74 9.08 29.40
CA SER A 323 0.43 9.00 30.82
C SER A 323 -0.84 9.80 31.11
N ALA A 324 -1.72 9.18 31.89
CA ALA A 324 -3.02 9.69 32.29
C ALA A 324 -2.99 11.15 32.75
N GLU A 325 -3.99 11.92 32.29
CA GLU A 325 -4.54 13.15 32.89
C GLU A 325 -3.60 13.95 33.82
N SER A 326 -2.46 14.39 33.32
CA SER A 326 -1.68 15.45 33.98
C SER A 326 -2.27 16.81 33.61
N ASN A 327 -2.44 17.72 34.57
CA ASN A 327 -2.82 19.10 34.31
C ASN A 327 -1.88 19.72 33.24
N PRO A 328 -2.37 20.50 32.26
CA PRO A 328 -1.58 21.12 31.18
C PRO A 328 -0.26 21.78 31.64
N VAL A 329 -0.24 22.42 32.81
CA VAL A 329 0.98 23.05 33.34
C VAL A 329 2.07 22.02 33.64
N GLN A 330 1.72 20.90 34.28
CA GLN A 330 2.68 19.84 34.60
C GLN A 330 3.22 19.18 33.32
N ALA A 331 2.36 19.03 32.30
CA ALA A 331 2.77 18.53 31.00
C ALA A 331 3.75 19.46 30.30
N ASN A 332 3.57 20.79 30.42
CA ASN A 332 4.51 21.78 29.89
C ASN A 332 5.83 21.79 30.66
N GLU A 333 5.80 21.64 31.99
CA GLU A 333 7.01 21.49 32.81
C GLU A 333 7.83 20.27 32.42
N GLU A 334 7.16 19.12 32.25
CA GLU A 334 7.83 17.89 31.80
C GLU A 334 8.40 18.05 30.38
N PHE A 335 7.63 18.65 29.46
CA PHE A 335 8.09 18.93 28.11
C PHE A 335 9.36 19.79 28.11
N ILE A 336 9.40 20.88 28.89
CA ILE A 336 10.58 21.76 28.99
C ILE A 336 11.75 21.02 29.61
N LYS A 337 11.52 20.24 30.66
CA LYS A 337 12.56 19.46 31.35
C LYS A 337 13.22 18.42 30.45
N ASN A 338 12.46 17.87 29.51
CA ASN A 338 12.95 16.86 28.56
C ASN A 338 13.69 17.47 27.35
N LEU A 339 13.70 18.81 27.19
CA LEU A 339 14.52 19.44 26.16
C LEU A 339 16.02 19.22 26.44
N PRO A 340 16.83 18.87 25.42
CA PRO A 340 18.27 18.76 25.60
C PRO A 340 18.88 20.15 25.89
N PRO A 341 19.78 20.31 26.88
CA PRO A 341 20.39 21.61 27.12
C PRO A 341 21.17 22.14 25.91
N SER A 342 20.87 23.36 25.47
CA SER A 342 21.57 24.04 24.36
C SER A 342 23.03 24.37 24.66
N TYR A 343 23.84 24.66 23.64
CA TYR A 343 25.18 25.23 23.86
C TYR A 343 25.11 26.60 24.52
N LEU A 344 24.10 27.41 24.20
CA LEU A 344 23.84 28.68 24.87
C LEU A 344 23.68 28.52 26.40
N SER A 345 23.08 27.41 26.86
CA SER A 345 22.94 27.09 28.29
C SER A 345 24.27 26.72 28.96
N LEU A 346 25.26 26.29 28.18
CA LEU A 346 26.60 25.95 28.64
C LEU A 346 27.59 27.12 28.48
N ASP A 347 27.15 28.23 27.89
CA ASP A 347 28.05 29.25 27.34
C ASP A 347 28.59 30.23 28.40
N VAL A 348 29.56 29.79 29.19
CA VAL A 348 30.19 30.63 30.22
C VAL A 348 31.06 31.77 29.66
N SER A 349 31.51 31.66 28.41
CA SER A 349 32.39 32.65 27.78
C SER A 349 31.69 33.61 26.82
N GLY A 350 30.41 33.40 26.52
CA GLY A 350 29.70 34.15 25.48
C GLY A 350 30.20 33.84 24.06
N ARG A 351 30.65 32.60 23.81
CA ARG A 351 31.22 32.11 22.54
C ARG A 351 30.20 31.46 21.61
N VAL A 352 28.92 31.50 21.97
CA VAL A 352 27.83 30.89 21.20
C VAL A 352 26.97 31.99 20.59
N LEU A 353 26.74 31.91 19.28
CA LEU A 353 25.62 32.57 18.60
C LEU A 353 24.58 31.50 18.27
N ARG A 354 23.53 31.44 19.08
CA ARG A 354 22.38 30.57 18.86
C ARG A 354 21.44 31.20 17.83
N MET A 355 20.93 30.39 16.91
CA MET A 355 20.02 30.79 15.85
C MET A 355 18.75 29.94 15.93
N ASP A 356 17.62 30.61 16.18
CA ASP A 356 16.29 30.02 16.26
C ASP A 356 15.40 30.54 15.11
N THR A 357 14.31 29.82 14.83
CA THR A 357 13.41 30.18 13.73
C THR A 357 11.96 29.81 14.02
N ALA A 358 11.03 30.70 13.62
CA ALA A 358 9.60 30.38 13.59
C ALA A 358 9.24 29.39 12.47
N SER A 359 10.17 29.07 11.57
CA SER A 359 9.87 28.34 10.33
C SER A 359 9.39 26.91 10.54
N LYS A 360 9.83 26.23 11.61
CA LYS A 360 9.48 24.83 11.88
C LYS A 360 8.50 24.65 13.02
N ILE A 361 8.23 25.74 13.74
CA ILE A 361 7.37 25.76 14.92
C ILE A 361 6.12 26.63 14.73
N LEU A 362 6.07 27.53 13.75
CA LEU A 362 4.87 28.30 13.40
C LEU A 362 4.62 28.22 11.88
N ALA A 363 5.40 28.95 11.08
CA ALA A 363 5.27 28.94 9.62
C ALA A 363 6.53 29.45 8.91
N PRO A 364 7.05 28.76 7.86
CA PRO A 364 8.20 29.22 7.09
C PRO A 364 7.98 30.57 6.36
N GLY A 365 6.74 30.83 5.94
CA GLY A 365 6.37 32.03 5.20
C GLY A 365 6.46 33.34 6.00
N LEU A 366 6.50 33.25 7.34
CA LEU A 366 6.66 34.42 8.21
C LEU A 366 8.01 35.11 8.05
N ARG A 367 9.02 34.39 7.52
CA ARG A 367 10.40 34.87 7.42
C ARG A 367 10.87 35.53 8.72
N CYS A 368 10.64 34.84 9.84
CA CYS A 368 10.90 35.36 11.18
C CYS A 368 11.64 34.32 12.02
N GLY A 369 12.62 34.79 12.79
CA GLY A 369 13.44 34.03 13.72
C GLY A 369 14.18 34.99 14.66
N TRP A 370 15.15 34.50 15.41
CA TRP A 370 15.99 35.33 16.26
C TRP A 370 17.38 34.71 16.42
N VAL A 371 18.33 35.56 16.77
CA VAL A 371 19.66 35.15 17.25
C VAL A 371 19.85 35.56 18.69
N THR A 372 20.63 34.77 19.44
CA THR A 372 21.03 35.06 20.81
C THR A 372 22.53 34.87 20.96
N GLY A 373 23.22 35.84 21.54
CA GLY A 373 24.66 35.81 21.76
C GLY A 373 25.13 36.99 22.60
N SER A 374 26.45 37.15 22.74
CA SER A 374 27.00 38.31 23.45
C SER A 374 26.62 39.64 22.79
N VAL A 375 26.40 40.67 23.60
CA VAL A 375 26.00 42.00 23.13
C VAL A 375 26.93 42.53 22.03
N GLN A 376 28.25 42.27 22.14
CA GLN A 376 29.24 42.64 21.12
C GLN A 376 28.88 42.07 19.73
N ILE A 377 28.50 40.79 19.68
CA ILE A 377 28.21 40.11 18.43
C ILE A 377 26.81 40.49 17.93
N ILE A 378 25.84 40.67 18.83
CA ILE A 378 24.49 41.12 18.47
C ILE A 378 24.51 42.55 17.91
N GLU A 379 25.34 43.46 18.44
CA GLU A 379 25.51 44.81 17.88
C GLU A 379 26.06 44.77 16.44
N LYS A 380 27.00 43.87 16.15
CA LYS A 380 27.49 43.64 14.79
C LYS A 380 26.39 43.04 13.90
N PHE A 381 25.63 42.08 14.42
CA PHE A 381 24.49 41.50 13.71
C PHE A 381 23.44 42.55 13.33
N VAL A 382 23.07 43.42 14.27
CA VAL A 382 22.16 44.54 14.04
C VAL A 382 22.75 45.49 12.99
N SER A 383 24.04 45.81 13.06
CA SER A 383 24.70 46.68 12.07
C SER A 383 24.68 46.10 10.65
N TYR A 384 24.86 44.78 10.49
CA TYR A 384 24.73 44.12 9.20
C TYR A 384 23.28 44.08 8.71
N SER A 385 22.33 43.83 9.61
CA SER A 385 20.91 43.92 9.31
C SER A 385 20.55 45.34 8.85
N GLU A 386 21.13 46.38 9.44
CA GLU A 386 20.88 47.78 9.09
C GLU A 386 21.18 48.14 7.63
N ILE A 387 22.15 47.45 7.00
CA ILE A 387 22.57 47.66 5.61
C ILE A 387 22.09 46.54 4.66
N GLY A 388 21.35 45.57 5.19
CA GLY A 388 20.85 44.41 4.45
C GLY A 388 19.35 44.25 4.64
N VAL A 389 18.95 43.23 5.40
CA VAL A 389 17.56 42.78 5.54
C VAL A 389 16.69 43.68 6.43
N LEU A 390 17.29 44.67 7.12
CA LEU A 390 16.71 45.47 8.20
C LEU A 390 16.21 44.64 9.39
N CYS A 391 15.02 44.06 9.29
CA CYS A 391 14.37 43.23 10.31
C CYS A 391 13.25 42.42 9.62
N PRO A 392 12.61 41.45 10.28
CA PRO A 392 11.44 40.77 9.72
C PRO A 392 10.36 41.76 9.32
N SER A 393 9.54 41.39 8.32
CA SER A 393 8.43 42.23 7.86
C SER A 393 7.52 42.65 9.03
N GLY A 394 7.13 43.93 9.06
CA GLY A 394 6.27 44.51 10.10
C GLY A 394 4.98 43.72 10.34
N PRO A 395 4.16 43.43 9.31
CA PRO A 395 3.01 42.53 9.41
C PRO A 395 3.35 41.16 10.03
N SER A 396 4.48 40.55 9.66
CA SER A 396 4.89 39.26 10.25
C SER A 396 5.22 39.39 11.74
N GLN A 397 5.82 40.51 12.17
CA GLN A 397 6.04 40.78 13.59
C GLN A 397 4.72 41.02 14.34
N VAL A 398 3.73 41.68 13.73
CA VAL A 398 2.38 41.81 14.31
C VAL A 398 1.71 40.46 14.46
N MET A 399 1.77 39.59 13.44
CA MET A 399 1.21 38.24 13.51
C MET A 399 1.83 37.42 14.65
N VAL A 400 3.17 37.45 14.76
CA VAL A 400 3.89 36.74 15.82
C VAL A 400 3.55 37.33 17.19
N TYR A 401 3.53 38.65 17.35
CA TYR A 401 3.19 39.30 18.61
C TYR A 401 1.75 39.01 19.06
N LYS A 402 0.77 39.22 18.17
CA LYS A 402 -0.65 39.00 18.49
C LYS A 402 -0.91 37.54 18.85
N LEU A 403 -0.24 36.59 18.20
CA LEU A 403 -0.36 35.18 18.52
C LEU A 403 0.36 34.81 19.83
N LEU A 404 1.65 35.10 19.92
CA LEU A 404 2.49 34.58 21.00
C LEU A 404 2.35 35.37 22.31
N ASP A 405 2.21 36.70 22.26
CA ASP A 405 2.13 37.53 23.47
C ASP A 405 0.68 37.74 23.92
N GLU A 406 -0.20 38.21 23.01
CA GLU A 406 -1.58 38.57 23.38
C GLU A 406 -2.55 37.40 23.44
N THR A 407 -2.36 36.37 22.60
CA THR A 407 -3.31 35.26 22.50
C THR A 407 -2.89 34.06 23.35
N TRP A 408 -1.74 33.46 23.05
CA TRP A 408 -1.30 32.22 23.69
C TRP A 408 -0.51 32.47 24.98
N GLY A 409 0.29 33.53 25.03
CA GLY A 409 1.35 33.66 26.02
C GLY A 409 2.37 32.51 25.92
N HIS A 410 3.35 32.52 26.82
CA HIS A 410 4.37 31.44 26.89
C HIS A 410 3.76 30.06 27.17
N ASP A 411 2.76 29.98 28.04
CA ASP A 411 2.12 28.71 28.41
C ASP A 411 1.33 28.09 27.24
N GLY A 412 0.56 28.92 26.52
CA GLY A 412 -0.09 28.49 25.27
C GLY A 412 0.92 28.10 24.21
N PHE A 413 2.04 28.83 24.09
CA PHE A 413 3.10 28.46 23.15
C PHE A 413 3.75 27.11 23.49
N PHE A 414 3.99 26.79 24.76
CA PHE A 414 4.47 25.45 25.16
C PHE A 414 3.44 24.35 24.88
N ASN A 415 2.16 24.62 25.10
CA ASN A 415 1.10 23.68 24.70
C ASN A 415 1.12 23.40 23.20
N TRP A 416 1.28 24.45 22.38
CA TRP A 416 1.42 24.32 20.94
C TRP A 416 2.63 23.47 20.55
N LEU A 417 3.82 23.76 21.10
CA LEU A 417 5.05 23.03 20.80
C LEU A 417 4.97 21.54 21.20
N ARG A 418 4.37 21.25 22.35
CA ARG A 418 4.11 19.89 22.83
C ARG A 418 3.14 19.15 21.91
N SER A 419 2.05 19.81 21.52
CA SER A 419 1.07 19.24 20.59
C SER A 419 1.68 18.99 19.21
N LEU A 420 2.44 19.95 18.68
CA LEU A 420 3.19 19.83 17.43
C LEU A 420 4.16 18.64 17.49
N SER A 421 4.91 18.51 18.58
CA SER A 421 5.81 17.38 18.83
C SER A 421 5.09 16.03 18.82
N ALA A 422 3.91 15.94 19.43
CA ALA A 422 3.09 14.72 19.41
C ALA A 422 2.65 14.34 17.98
N GLN A 423 2.31 15.32 17.15
CA GLN A 423 1.95 15.07 15.74
C GLN A 423 3.16 14.62 14.91
N TYR A 424 4.31 15.28 15.06
CA TYR A 424 5.55 14.84 14.40
C TYR A 424 5.99 13.45 14.86
N ARG A 425 5.81 13.12 16.16
CA ARG A 425 6.06 11.78 16.71
C ARG A 425 5.21 10.71 16.01
N ARG A 426 3.91 10.98 15.83
CA ARG A 426 2.99 10.08 15.12
C ARG A 426 3.45 9.87 13.67
N ARG A 427 3.80 10.95 12.95
CA ARG A 427 4.29 10.85 11.56
C ARG A 427 5.61 10.09 11.45
N ARG A 428 6.54 10.32 12.38
CA ARG A 428 7.80 9.56 12.50
C ARG A 428 7.51 8.07 12.70
N ASN A 429 6.62 7.72 13.63
CA ASN A 429 6.25 6.33 13.90
C ASN A 429 5.61 5.67 12.68
N ASN A 430 4.69 6.37 11.98
CA ASN A 430 4.08 5.87 10.74
C ASN A 430 5.14 5.59 9.67
N LEU A 431 6.10 6.50 9.48
CA LEU A 431 7.17 6.32 8.51
C LEU A 431 8.10 5.15 8.90
N LEU A 432 8.45 5.01 10.18
CA LEU A 432 9.24 3.88 10.70
C LEU A 432 8.54 2.53 10.53
N ASP A 433 7.23 2.47 10.78
CA ASP A 433 6.48 1.25 10.55
C ASP A 433 6.46 0.92 9.06
N SER A 434 6.32 1.91 8.18
CA SER A 434 6.47 1.74 6.73
C SER A 434 7.87 1.23 6.34
N PHE A 435 8.94 1.71 6.98
CA PHE A 435 10.30 1.20 6.76
C PHE A 435 10.42 -0.29 7.10
N LYS A 436 9.91 -0.72 8.26
CA LYS A 436 9.91 -2.14 8.66
C LYS A 436 9.13 -3.03 7.68
N ARG A 437 8.10 -2.47 7.03
CA ARG A 437 7.24 -3.18 6.07
C ARG A 437 7.89 -3.32 4.70
N PHE A 438 8.52 -2.25 4.22
CA PHE A 438 8.89 -2.13 2.81
C PHE A 438 10.38 -2.02 2.55
N LEU A 439 11.19 -1.41 3.41
CA LEU A 439 12.62 -1.32 3.14
C LEU A 439 13.29 -2.70 3.29
N PRO A 440 14.21 -3.07 2.38
CA PRO A 440 14.95 -4.32 2.49
C PRO A 440 15.96 -4.26 3.64
N SER A 441 15.60 -4.84 4.79
CA SER A 441 16.37 -4.77 6.05
C SER A 441 17.78 -5.37 5.98
N GLN A 442 18.09 -6.15 4.95
CA GLN A 442 19.43 -6.70 4.72
C GLN A 442 20.41 -5.69 4.14
N ILE A 443 19.92 -4.60 3.53
CA ILE A 443 20.76 -3.59 2.87
C ILE A 443 20.45 -2.16 3.31
N CYS A 444 19.31 -1.89 3.95
CA CYS A 444 18.99 -0.57 4.47
C CYS A 444 19.10 -0.55 6.00
N GLU A 445 19.85 0.43 6.51
CA GLU A 445 20.02 0.73 7.93
C GLU A 445 19.53 2.15 8.21
N TRP A 446 18.92 2.38 9.37
CA TRP A 446 18.51 3.70 9.81
C TRP A 446 18.49 3.79 11.33
N ASN A 447 18.79 4.98 11.84
CA ASN A 447 18.63 5.30 13.25
C ASN A 447 17.26 5.93 13.50
N ILE A 448 16.71 5.72 14.69
CA ILE A 448 15.42 6.28 15.07
C ILE A 448 15.65 7.64 15.75
N PRO A 449 15.23 8.75 15.12
CA PRO A 449 15.47 10.08 15.67
C PRO A 449 14.56 10.34 16.86
N GLU A 450 15.10 10.90 17.94
CA GLU A 450 14.32 11.34 19.09
C GLU A 450 13.83 12.79 18.95
N GLU A 451 14.38 13.55 18.00
CA GLU A 451 14.01 14.92 17.70
C GLU A 451 13.97 15.21 16.19
N GLY A 452 13.24 16.24 15.81
CA GLY A 452 13.26 16.81 14.47
C GLY A 452 12.25 16.19 13.51
N MET A 453 12.61 16.14 12.23
CA MET A 453 11.66 15.88 11.14
C MET A 453 12.24 15.04 9.99
N PHE A 454 13.39 14.41 10.20
CA PHE A 454 14.10 13.64 9.19
C PHE A 454 14.38 12.22 9.64
N LEU A 455 14.55 11.33 8.68
CA LEU A 455 15.08 9.98 8.85
C LEU A 455 16.22 9.79 7.85
N TRP A 456 17.34 9.27 8.34
CA TRP A 456 18.55 9.03 7.55
C TRP A 456 18.71 7.54 7.28
N ILE A 457 18.71 7.17 6.00
CA ILE A 457 18.81 5.79 5.55
C ILE A 457 20.19 5.59 4.94
N LYS A 458 20.98 4.70 5.54
CA LYS A 458 22.19 4.15 4.96
C LYS A 458 21.84 2.95 4.09
N VAL A 459 22.37 2.90 2.87
CA VAL A 459 22.19 1.79 1.94
C VAL A 459 23.54 1.08 1.78
N ASN A 460 23.64 -0.11 2.36
CA ASN A 460 24.81 -0.98 2.27
C ASN A 460 24.94 -1.53 0.86
N ILE A 461 26.00 -1.13 0.17
CA ILE A 461 26.25 -1.54 -1.22
C ILE A 461 27.08 -2.83 -1.23
N PRO A 462 26.55 -3.97 -1.71
CA PRO A 462 27.31 -5.22 -1.79
C PRO A 462 28.53 -5.08 -2.70
N GLU A 463 29.68 -5.67 -2.32
CA GLU A 463 30.94 -5.57 -3.09
C GLU A 463 30.76 -5.86 -4.58
N ARG A 464 30.01 -6.91 -4.94
CA ARG A 464 29.71 -7.28 -6.34
C ARG A 464 29.05 -6.17 -7.16
N GLN A 465 28.27 -5.29 -6.53
CA GLN A 465 27.54 -4.18 -7.19
C GLN A 465 28.41 -2.94 -7.33
N GLN A 466 29.46 -2.78 -6.51
CA GLN A 466 30.39 -1.64 -6.58
C GLN A 466 31.20 -1.63 -7.89
N PHE A 467 31.37 -2.81 -8.53
CA PHE A 467 32.18 -2.99 -9.73
C PHE A 467 31.39 -3.16 -11.06
N ARG A 468 30.05 -3.14 -11.03
CA ARG A 468 29.23 -3.52 -12.22
C ARG A 468 29.33 -2.57 -13.42
N THR A 469 29.75 -1.32 -13.23
CA THR A 469 29.82 -0.32 -14.31
C THR A 469 31.00 0.65 -14.18
N ALA A 470 31.98 0.34 -13.32
CA ALA A 470 33.11 1.24 -13.08
C ALA A 470 34.16 1.10 -14.19
N SER A 471 34.66 2.22 -14.70
CA SER A 471 35.82 2.21 -15.58
C SER A 471 37.08 1.90 -14.75
N SER A 472 38.08 1.26 -15.35
CA SER A 472 39.38 1.04 -14.71
C SER A 472 40.06 2.39 -14.46
N GLY A 473 39.88 2.97 -13.27
CA GLY A 473 40.40 4.28 -12.88
C GLY A 473 39.48 5.11 -11.97
N ASP A 474 38.19 4.77 -11.83
CA ASP A 474 37.26 5.55 -11.00
C ASP A 474 37.60 5.46 -9.49
N SER A 475 37.50 6.59 -8.77
CA SER A 475 37.58 6.61 -7.31
C SER A 475 36.36 5.93 -6.66
N ASP A 476 36.49 5.45 -5.43
CA ASP A 476 35.36 4.85 -4.70
C ASP A 476 34.20 5.83 -4.53
N ALA A 477 34.49 7.11 -4.27
CA ALA A 477 33.48 8.16 -4.17
C ALA A 477 32.69 8.30 -5.50
N THR A 478 33.37 8.29 -6.64
CA THR A 478 32.74 8.34 -7.98
C THR A 478 31.79 7.17 -8.19
N ARG A 479 32.18 5.96 -7.77
CA ARG A 479 31.36 4.75 -7.88
C ARG A 479 30.11 4.82 -7.01
N LEU A 480 30.25 5.24 -5.75
CA LEU A 480 29.13 5.38 -4.82
C LEU A 480 28.13 6.46 -5.28
N LEU A 481 28.62 7.59 -5.79
CA LEU A 481 27.76 8.63 -6.38
C LEU A 481 26.93 8.10 -7.55
N ALA A 482 27.57 7.33 -8.45
CA ALA A 482 26.86 6.78 -9.60
C ALA A 482 25.74 5.80 -9.18
N ILE A 483 25.93 5.06 -8.09
CA ILE A 483 24.90 4.17 -7.52
C ILE A 483 23.79 4.99 -6.87
N GLU A 484 24.13 5.98 -6.03
CA GLU A 484 23.18 6.89 -5.41
C GLU A 484 22.30 7.59 -6.45
N ASP A 485 22.88 8.04 -7.56
CA ASP A 485 22.17 8.68 -8.68
C ASP A 485 21.18 7.76 -9.38
N ARG A 486 21.49 6.47 -9.50
CA ARG A 486 20.57 5.49 -10.12
C ARG A 486 19.41 5.18 -9.19
N ILE A 487 19.67 5.00 -7.90
CA ILE A 487 18.61 4.82 -6.90
C ILE A 487 17.70 6.05 -6.87
N TYR A 488 18.29 7.26 -6.83
CA TYR A 488 17.55 8.52 -6.85
C TYR A 488 16.65 8.65 -8.09
N ARG A 489 17.19 8.39 -9.28
CA ARG A 489 16.41 8.47 -10.54
C ARG A 489 15.26 7.46 -10.54
N LYS A 490 15.51 6.21 -10.16
CA LYS A 490 14.46 5.19 -10.04
C LYS A 490 13.39 5.56 -9.01
N ALA A 491 13.79 6.16 -7.88
CA ALA A 491 12.84 6.64 -6.88
C ALA A 491 11.96 7.76 -7.44
N HIS A 492 12.58 8.71 -8.15
CA HIS A 492 11.87 9.78 -8.85
C HIS A 492 10.91 9.24 -9.92
N ASP A 493 11.35 8.28 -10.74
CA ASP A 493 10.53 7.65 -11.79
C ASP A 493 9.37 6.84 -11.20
N ASN A 494 9.55 6.26 -10.01
CA ASN A 494 8.49 5.62 -9.23
C ASN A 494 7.56 6.64 -8.54
N GLY A 495 7.77 7.95 -8.73
CA GLY A 495 6.94 9.00 -8.17
C GLY A 495 7.18 9.28 -6.68
N VAL A 496 8.41 9.14 -6.19
CA VAL A 496 8.79 9.60 -4.84
C VAL A 496 10.06 10.45 -4.88
N LEU A 497 10.00 11.62 -4.24
CA LEU A 497 11.15 12.51 -4.09
C LEU A 497 11.85 12.28 -2.75
N VAL A 498 13.12 11.88 -2.80
CA VAL A 498 14.01 11.76 -1.63
C VAL A 498 15.21 12.69 -1.80
N SER A 499 15.95 12.96 -0.73
CA SER A 499 17.20 13.74 -0.85
C SER A 499 18.41 12.82 -0.82
N LYS A 500 19.31 12.96 -1.80
CA LYS A 500 20.59 12.24 -1.84
C LYS A 500 21.49 12.67 -0.68
N GLY A 501 22.22 11.74 -0.09
CA GLY A 501 23.17 12.02 0.98
C GLY A 501 24.36 12.86 0.51
N SER A 502 24.81 12.67 -0.73
CA SER A 502 25.89 13.47 -1.34
C SER A 502 25.59 14.97 -1.45
N TRP A 503 24.32 15.39 -1.37
CA TRP A 503 23.97 16.82 -1.35
C TRP A 503 24.33 17.51 -0.03
N PHE A 504 24.58 16.73 1.02
CA PHE A 504 24.82 17.23 2.37
C PHE A 504 26.26 17.04 2.83
N ILE A 505 27.11 16.32 2.08
CA ILE A 505 28.49 16.07 2.51
C ILE A 505 29.38 17.31 2.27
N ALA A 506 30.23 17.64 3.24
CA ALA A 506 31.15 18.79 3.17
C ALA A 506 32.16 18.65 2.03
N ASP A 507 32.72 17.45 1.85
CA ASP A 507 33.62 17.09 0.76
C ASP A 507 33.19 15.76 0.14
N VAL A 508 32.77 15.80 -1.11
CA VAL A 508 32.29 14.63 -1.85
C VAL A 508 33.37 13.56 -2.04
N GLN A 509 34.65 13.92 -2.03
CA GLN A 509 35.76 12.95 -2.13
C GLN A 509 35.87 12.06 -0.90
N THR A 510 35.27 12.49 0.22
CA THR A 510 35.24 11.72 1.47
C THR A 510 34.01 10.82 1.60
N LEU A 511 33.18 10.71 0.56
CA LEU A 511 31.99 9.86 0.56
C LEU A 511 32.38 8.38 0.76
N ARG A 512 31.84 7.76 1.82
CA ARG A 512 32.07 6.35 2.16
C ARG A 512 30.82 5.47 2.02
N ASP A 513 29.65 6.08 2.14
CA ASP A 513 28.37 5.36 2.19
C ASP A 513 27.35 6.05 1.28
N VAL A 514 26.46 5.25 0.68
CA VAL A 514 25.27 5.76 -0.03
C VAL A 514 24.17 5.99 1.01
N ASN A 515 23.67 7.21 1.09
CA ASN A 515 22.67 7.58 2.07
C ASN A 515 21.52 8.38 1.44
N PHE A 516 20.35 8.32 2.06
CA PHE A 516 19.19 9.13 1.68
C PHE A 516 18.53 9.73 2.90
N ARG A 517 18.14 11.01 2.80
CA ARG A 517 17.32 11.68 3.80
C ARG A 517 15.86 11.67 3.35
N LEU A 518 15.00 11.13 4.20
CA LEU A 518 13.55 11.21 4.06
C LEU A 518 12.98 12.17 5.12
N THR A 519 11.92 12.89 4.78
CA THR A 519 11.20 13.77 5.71
C THR A 519 9.80 13.21 5.96
N PHE A 520 9.34 13.25 7.20
CA PHE A 520 7.95 12.93 7.57
C PHE A 520 7.12 14.19 7.84
N ALA A 521 7.61 15.37 7.43
CA ALA A 521 6.93 16.65 7.61
C ALA A 521 6.03 17.05 6.44
N ALA A 522 6.39 16.65 5.22
CA ALA A 522 5.83 17.24 3.99
C ALA A 522 4.58 16.49 3.51
N ALA A 523 4.73 15.21 3.15
CA ALA A 523 3.65 14.43 2.54
C ALA A 523 2.56 14.05 3.57
N PRO A 524 1.26 14.10 3.22
CA PRO A 524 0.16 13.63 4.08
C PRO A 524 0.45 12.27 4.72
N SER A 525 -0.10 12.03 5.92
CA SER A 525 0.26 10.85 6.72
C SER A 525 -0.08 9.54 6.02
N GLU A 526 -1.16 9.55 5.24
CA GLU A 526 -1.68 8.47 4.40
C GLU A 526 -0.77 8.16 3.20
N GLU A 527 -0.05 9.15 2.68
CA GLU A 527 0.89 8.97 1.54
C GLU A 527 2.27 8.47 1.98
N LEU A 528 2.60 8.55 3.29
CA LEU A 528 3.92 8.15 3.79
C LEU A 528 4.23 6.68 3.50
N ASP A 529 3.24 5.78 3.62
CA ASP A 529 3.44 4.34 3.39
C ASP A 529 3.76 4.06 1.91
N GLU A 530 3.00 4.68 1.00
CA GLU A 530 3.20 4.57 -0.43
C GLU A 530 4.54 5.17 -0.88
N ALA A 531 4.94 6.31 -0.31
CA ALA A 531 6.24 6.93 -0.59
C ALA A 531 7.41 5.99 -0.23
N VAL A 532 7.36 5.33 0.93
CA VAL A 532 8.37 4.33 1.31
C VAL A 532 8.33 3.12 0.39
N GLN A 533 7.15 2.65 0.00
CA GLN A 533 7.00 1.53 -0.92
C GLN A 533 7.67 1.83 -2.27
N ARG A 534 7.38 3.00 -2.86
CA ARG A 534 7.98 3.47 -4.12
C ARG A 534 9.51 3.59 -4.02
N PHE A 535 10.01 4.10 -2.89
CA PHE A 535 11.45 4.20 -2.64
C PHE A 535 12.10 2.81 -2.47
N ALA A 536 11.45 1.90 -1.75
CA ALA A 536 11.92 0.53 -1.57
C ALA A 536 12.03 -0.24 -2.90
N ILE A 537 11.08 -0.04 -3.82
CA ILE A 537 11.13 -0.61 -5.18
C ILE A 537 12.35 -0.07 -5.94
N ALA A 538 12.66 1.23 -5.81
CA ALA A 538 13.84 1.82 -6.43
C ALA A 538 15.14 1.19 -5.91
N VAL A 539 15.27 1.03 -4.59
CA VAL A 539 16.43 0.38 -3.97
C VAL A 539 16.55 -1.08 -4.40
N ARG A 540 15.46 -1.85 -4.36
CA ARG A 540 15.45 -3.28 -4.76
C ARG A 540 15.78 -3.46 -6.24
N SER A 541 15.18 -2.67 -7.12
CA SER A 541 15.41 -2.81 -8.57
C SER A 541 16.86 -2.47 -8.96
N GLU A 542 17.56 -1.64 -8.18
CA GLU A 542 18.99 -1.38 -8.38
C GLU A 542 19.87 -2.49 -7.78
N LEU A 543 19.62 -2.85 -6.51
CA LEU A 543 20.55 -3.68 -5.75
C LEU A 543 20.22 -5.18 -5.78
N CYS A 544 19.00 -5.56 -6.18
CA CYS A 544 18.47 -6.92 -6.22
C CYS A 544 17.92 -7.27 -7.63
N PRO A 545 18.78 -7.53 -8.64
CA PRO A 545 18.36 -7.71 -10.03
C PRO A 545 17.39 -8.88 -10.31
N ASN A 546 17.23 -9.84 -9.39
CA ASN A 546 16.21 -10.90 -9.50
C ASN A 546 14.78 -10.42 -9.17
N TYR A 547 14.59 -9.14 -8.81
CA TYR A 547 13.29 -8.54 -8.46
C TYR A 547 12.47 -8.08 -9.69
N GLN A 548 13.04 -8.09 -10.91
CA GLN A 548 12.40 -7.57 -12.12
C GLN A 548 11.26 -8.42 -12.72
N VAL A 549 10.79 -9.48 -12.05
CA VAL A 549 9.73 -10.36 -12.59
C VAL A 549 8.32 -9.97 -12.12
N ILE A 550 8.15 -8.95 -11.26
CA ILE A 550 6.83 -8.66 -10.66
C ILE A 550 6.54 -7.15 -10.67
N LEU A 551 6.32 -6.56 -11.84
CA LEU A 551 5.59 -5.28 -11.96
C LEU A 551 4.86 -5.24 -13.32
N ASN A 552 3.57 -5.59 -13.31
CA ASN A 552 2.58 -5.03 -14.21
C ASN A 552 1.29 -4.74 -13.41
N THR A 553 0.65 -3.65 -13.80
CA THR A 553 -0.17 -2.67 -13.07
C THR A 553 -1.58 -3.11 -12.62
N ASP A 554 -2.16 -2.30 -11.71
CA ASP A 554 -3.61 -2.04 -11.47
C ASP A 554 -4.31 -2.42 -10.13
N LEU A 555 -3.61 -2.63 -9.01
CA LEU A 555 -4.26 -3.06 -7.74
C LEU A 555 -4.13 -2.14 -6.50
N VAL A 556 -3.67 -0.88 -6.61
CA VAL A 556 -3.29 -0.09 -5.43
C VAL A 556 -4.44 0.71 -4.77
N ASN A 557 -5.59 0.89 -5.41
CA ASN A 557 -6.63 1.83 -4.93
C ASN A 557 -7.70 1.27 -3.96
N HIS A 558 -7.57 0.08 -3.36
CA HIS A 558 -8.67 -0.52 -2.57
C HIS A 558 -8.39 -0.91 -1.11
N TYR A 559 -7.24 -0.54 -0.54
CA TYR A 559 -6.78 -1.08 0.76
C TYR A 559 -6.87 -0.13 1.96
N VAL A 560 -8.04 0.50 2.18
CA VAL A 560 -8.38 1.09 3.49
C VAL A 560 -9.69 0.49 3.99
N LYS A 561 -9.56 -0.70 4.60
CA LYS A 561 -10.41 -1.33 5.64
C LYS A 561 -10.34 -2.85 5.48
N MET A 562 -9.55 -3.54 6.31
CA MET A 562 -9.85 -4.85 6.91
C MET A 562 -8.63 -5.43 7.64
N THR A 563 -8.91 -6.06 8.77
CA THR A 563 -8.02 -6.50 9.86
C THR A 563 -7.07 -7.66 9.51
N ALA A 564 -6.15 -7.94 10.45
CA ALA A 564 -4.95 -8.76 10.27
C ALA A 564 -5.23 -10.23 9.87
N LEU A 565 -4.27 -10.85 9.17
CA LEU A 565 -4.34 -12.26 8.72
C LEU A 565 -4.63 -13.24 9.87
N LEU A 566 -4.18 -12.97 11.09
CA LEU A 566 -4.41 -13.83 12.26
C LEU A 566 -5.82 -13.71 12.85
N ASP A 567 -6.59 -12.71 12.43
CA ASP A 567 -8.00 -12.53 12.79
C ASP A 567 -8.94 -13.27 11.83
N LEU A 568 -8.37 -13.93 10.80
CA LEU A 568 -9.12 -14.80 9.91
C LEU A 568 -9.52 -16.09 10.63
N PRO A 569 -10.74 -16.60 10.41
CA PRO A 569 -11.15 -17.92 10.85
C PRO A 569 -10.12 -18.98 10.43
N ALA A 570 -9.83 -19.93 11.33
CA ALA A 570 -8.80 -20.95 11.14
C ALA A 570 -8.97 -21.74 9.83
N GLU A 571 -10.19 -21.83 9.34
CA GLU A 571 -10.62 -22.50 8.12
C GLU A 571 -10.14 -21.78 6.86
N ILE A 572 -10.19 -20.44 6.85
CA ILE A 572 -9.64 -19.62 5.76
C ILE A 572 -8.11 -19.68 5.81
N LEU A 573 -7.53 -19.74 7.01
CA LEU A 573 -6.09 -19.94 7.20
C LEU A 573 -5.62 -21.30 6.66
N ILE A 574 -6.41 -22.37 6.78
CA ILE A 574 -6.08 -23.70 6.21
C ILE A 574 -6.06 -23.65 4.67
N GLN A 575 -6.99 -22.94 4.02
CA GLN A 575 -7.01 -22.76 2.56
C GLN A 575 -5.76 -22.03 2.07
N ILE A 576 -5.36 -20.98 2.80
CA ILE A 576 -4.15 -20.20 2.52
C ILE A 576 -2.92 -21.12 2.51
N VAL A 577 -2.74 -21.96 3.54
CA VAL A 577 -1.60 -22.90 3.60
C VAL A 577 -1.62 -23.92 2.47
N SER A 578 -2.79 -24.44 2.15
CA SER A 578 -2.97 -25.50 1.14
C SER A 578 -2.63 -25.02 -0.28
N LEU A 579 -2.92 -23.74 -0.58
CA LEU A 579 -2.62 -23.14 -1.88
C LEU A 579 -1.15 -22.75 -2.07
N LEU A 580 -0.39 -22.60 -0.97
CA LEU A 580 0.87 -21.85 -0.96
C LEU A 580 2.09 -22.66 -0.53
N CYS A 581 1.92 -23.93 -0.15
CA CYS A 581 3.02 -24.83 0.17
C CYS A 581 3.36 -25.71 -1.06
N PRO A 582 4.54 -25.56 -1.69
CA PRO A 582 4.98 -26.41 -2.81
C PRO A 582 5.06 -27.90 -2.46
N HIS A 583 5.32 -28.22 -1.18
CA HIS A 583 5.30 -29.61 -0.69
C HIS A 583 3.87 -30.20 -0.63
N CYS A 584 2.85 -29.38 -0.34
CA CYS A 584 1.45 -29.81 -0.30
C CYS A 584 0.76 -29.77 -1.67
N ILE A 585 1.27 -28.97 -2.62
CA ILE A 585 0.83 -28.96 -4.02
C ILE A 585 1.04 -30.33 -4.68
N VAL A 586 2.00 -31.14 -4.21
CA VAL A 586 2.18 -32.54 -4.65
C VAL A 586 1.20 -33.49 -3.94
N ILE A 587 0.73 -33.15 -2.72
CA ILE A 587 -0.17 -33.98 -1.91
C ILE A 587 -1.60 -33.98 -2.47
N SER A 588 -2.03 -32.96 -3.22
CA SER A 588 -3.34 -32.98 -3.88
C SER A 588 -3.46 -34.03 -5.00
N ARG A 589 -2.38 -34.75 -5.33
CA ARG A 589 -2.40 -35.89 -6.27
C ARG A 589 -2.21 -37.26 -5.61
N ASN A 590 -1.74 -37.36 -4.37
CA ASN A 590 -1.54 -38.65 -3.70
C ASN A 590 -1.82 -38.55 -2.20
N LEU A 591 -2.95 -39.14 -1.81
CA LEU A 591 -3.25 -39.71 -0.49
C LEU A 591 -2.12 -39.66 0.55
N GLY A 592 -2.23 -38.69 1.46
CA GLY A 592 -1.78 -38.73 2.85
C GLY A 592 -0.42 -39.35 3.17
N GLN A 593 0.66 -38.56 3.08
CA GLN A 593 1.79 -38.54 4.04
C GLN A 593 2.85 -37.50 3.61
N CYS A 594 3.07 -36.46 4.43
CA CYS A 594 4.24 -35.58 4.26
C CYS A 594 5.47 -36.24 4.89
N THR A 595 6.57 -36.33 4.12
CA THR A 595 7.88 -36.85 4.55
C THR A 595 8.75 -35.81 5.26
N CYS A 596 8.18 -34.69 5.72
CA CYS A 596 8.83 -33.67 6.52
C CYS A 596 9.18 -34.14 7.97
N GLN A 597 9.57 -35.41 8.15
CA GLN A 597 9.95 -36.04 9.41
C GLN A 597 11.44 -35.81 9.77
N GLU A 598 11.85 -34.58 10.04
CA GLU A 598 13.12 -34.37 10.78
C GLU A 598 13.00 -33.49 12.04
N GLU A 599 11.92 -32.73 12.22
CA GLU A 599 11.67 -32.05 13.50
C GLU A 599 10.66 -32.87 14.34
N ARG A 600 11.14 -33.60 15.35
CA ARG A 600 10.28 -34.08 16.45
C ARG A 600 10.10 -32.95 17.46
N ARG A 601 8.96 -32.92 18.17
CA ARG A 601 8.80 -32.06 19.36
C ARG A 601 9.92 -32.37 20.36
N LYS A 602 10.32 -31.38 21.17
CA LYS A 602 11.34 -31.54 22.23
C LYS A 602 11.01 -32.66 23.25
N ASP A 603 9.75 -33.12 23.30
CA ASP A 603 9.27 -34.22 24.14
C ASP A 603 9.23 -35.59 23.42
N GLY A 604 9.70 -35.67 22.17
CA GLY A 604 9.77 -36.90 21.38
C GLY A 604 8.47 -37.31 20.68
N LYS A 605 7.37 -36.57 20.85
CA LYS A 605 6.07 -36.87 20.20
C LYS A 605 5.99 -36.31 18.78
N ARG A 606 5.24 -37.01 17.90
CA ARG A 606 4.93 -36.52 16.53
C ARG A 606 3.97 -35.33 16.61
N PHE A 607 4.15 -34.36 15.72
CA PHE A 607 3.26 -33.21 15.61
C PHE A 607 1.87 -33.65 15.12
N THR A 608 0.80 -33.10 15.71
CA THR A 608 -0.56 -33.27 15.19
C THR A 608 -0.77 -32.38 13.96
N ALA A 609 -1.81 -32.63 13.15
CA ALA A 609 -2.14 -31.78 12.00
C ALA A 609 -2.35 -30.30 12.41
N SER A 610 -2.91 -30.05 13.59
CA SER A 610 -3.07 -28.70 14.17
C SER A 610 -1.72 -28.06 14.56
N ASP A 611 -0.77 -28.86 15.04
CA ASP A 611 0.57 -28.36 15.39
C ASP A 611 1.40 -28.02 14.15
N LEU A 612 1.31 -28.84 13.09
CA LEU A 612 1.97 -28.57 11.79
C LEU A 612 1.39 -27.31 11.14
N LEU A 613 0.07 -27.12 11.23
CA LEU A 613 -0.62 -25.95 10.67
C LEU A 613 -0.19 -24.65 11.37
N ARG A 614 -0.05 -24.65 12.70
CA ARG A 614 0.45 -23.49 13.47
C ARG A 614 1.92 -23.22 13.19
N LEU A 615 2.74 -24.26 12.97
CA LEU A 615 4.14 -24.09 12.61
C LEU A 615 4.30 -23.46 11.22
N ASP A 616 3.56 -23.96 10.23
CA ASP A 616 3.65 -23.49 8.84
C ASP A 616 2.98 -22.13 8.64
N LEU A 617 1.87 -21.81 9.32
CA LEU A 617 1.28 -20.47 9.31
C LEU A 617 2.11 -19.46 10.08
N ALA A 618 2.71 -19.84 11.21
CA ALA A 618 3.62 -18.93 11.89
C ALA A 618 4.87 -18.70 11.03
N ARG A 619 5.31 -19.67 10.22
CA ARG A 619 6.40 -19.49 9.25
C ARG A 619 5.95 -18.64 8.04
N LEU A 620 4.77 -18.89 7.46
CA LEU A 620 4.18 -18.15 6.33
C LEU A 620 3.79 -16.70 6.66
N SER A 621 3.12 -16.47 7.81
CA SER A 621 2.74 -15.14 8.30
C SER A 621 3.95 -14.28 8.68
N ARG A 622 5.06 -14.91 9.07
CA ARG A 622 6.33 -14.22 9.30
C ARG A 622 7.12 -13.97 8.00
N ALA A 623 6.87 -14.73 6.93
CA ALA A 623 7.70 -14.72 5.73
C ALA A 623 7.11 -13.97 4.52
N CYS A 624 5.79 -13.83 4.35
CA CYS A 624 5.27 -13.24 3.10
C CYS A 624 3.99 -12.42 3.26
N ARG A 625 4.16 -11.09 3.27
CA ARG A 625 3.08 -10.09 3.22
C ARG A 625 2.25 -10.17 1.93
N ALA A 626 2.89 -10.52 0.83
CA ALA A 626 2.23 -10.70 -0.47
C ALA A 626 1.18 -11.82 -0.44
N LEU A 627 1.36 -12.86 0.38
CA LEU A 627 0.37 -13.93 0.49
C LEU A 627 -0.91 -13.50 1.20
N ARG A 628 -0.82 -12.58 2.16
CA ARG A 628 -2.00 -11.95 2.76
C ARG A 628 -2.71 -11.05 1.76
N ASP A 629 -1.96 -10.20 1.07
CA ASP A 629 -2.53 -9.19 0.18
C ASP A 629 -3.06 -9.82 -1.14
N ILE A 630 -2.55 -11.01 -1.53
CA ILE A 630 -3.08 -11.82 -2.65
C ILE A 630 -4.24 -12.72 -2.19
N ALA A 631 -4.11 -13.41 -1.06
CA ALA A 631 -5.09 -14.43 -0.67
C ALA A 631 -6.33 -13.84 0.00
N GLN A 632 -6.23 -12.74 0.76
CA GLN A 632 -7.35 -12.19 1.52
C GLN A 632 -8.53 -11.71 0.63
N PRO A 633 -8.33 -10.91 -0.44
CA PRO A 633 -9.43 -10.52 -1.32
C PRO A 633 -9.94 -11.70 -2.16
N VAL A 634 -9.06 -12.61 -2.61
CA VAL A 634 -9.46 -13.82 -3.36
C VAL A 634 -10.30 -14.77 -2.50
N LEU A 635 -9.99 -14.91 -1.21
CA LEU A 635 -10.68 -15.85 -0.31
C LEU A 635 -11.94 -15.27 0.34
N TYR A 636 -12.07 -13.94 0.42
CA TYR A 636 -13.35 -13.31 0.78
C TYR A 636 -14.31 -13.29 -0.40
N HIS A 637 -13.81 -13.07 -1.62
CA HIS A 637 -14.65 -13.08 -2.81
C HIS A 637 -14.97 -14.50 -3.28
N SER A 638 -14.05 -15.46 -3.18
CA SER A 638 -14.21 -16.86 -3.62
C SER A 638 -13.70 -17.86 -2.55
N PRO A 639 -14.37 -17.99 -1.39
CA PRO A 639 -14.00 -19.00 -0.40
C PRO A 639 -14.25 -20.41 -0.96
N LYS A 640 -13.23 -21.28 -0.97
CA LYS A 640 -13.35 -22.67 -1.46
C LYS A 640 -13.48 -23.65 -0.28
N PRO A 641 -14.52 -24.49 -0.20
CA PRO A 641 -14.62 -25.47 0.88
C PRO A 641 -13.36 -26.35 0.92
N VAL A 642 -12.75 -26.49 2.11
CA VAL A 642 -11.65 -27.45 2.31
C VAL A 642 -12.27 -28.82 2.54
N VAL A 643 -11.83 -29.81 1.78
CA VAL A 643 -12.33 -31.19 1.90
C VAL A 643 -12.24 -31.66 3.35
N GLY A 644 -13.38 -32.05 3.93
CA GLY A 644 -13.52 -32.51 5.32
C GLY A 644 -13.77 -31.40 6.37
N TYR A 645 -13.98 -30.15 5.96
CA TYR A 645 -14.21 -29.00 6.85
C TYR A 645 -15.30 -28.04 6.32
N GLU A 646 -16.16 -28.51 5.43
CA GLU A 646 -16.98 -27.64 4.60
C GLU A 646 -18.09 -26.92 5.41
N LEU A 647 -18.67 -27.56 6.42
CA LEU A 647 -19.65 -26.94 7.34
C LEU A 647 -19.05 -25.89 8.30
N LEU A 648 -17.74 -25.91 8.51
CA LEU A 648 -17.09 -24.86 9.29
C LEU A 648 -17.09 -23.51 8.54
N LEU A 649 -17.09 -23.53 7.20
CA LEU A 649 -17.28 -22.32 6.40
C LEU A 649 -18.69 -21.76 6.60
N ALA A 650 -19.72 -22.61 6.55
CA ALA A 650 -21.10 -22.22 6.84
C ALA A 650 -21.23 -21.58 8.23
N ARG A 651 -20.66 -22.22 9.26
CA ARG A 651 -20.59 -21.69 10.63
C ARG A 651 -19.96 -20.31 10.69
N THR A 652 -18.87 -20.14 9.96
CA THR A 652 -18.11 -18.89 9.91
C THR A 652 -18.93 -17.78 9.28
N LEU A 653 -19.55 -18.03 8.12
CA LEU A 653 -20.40 -17.06 7.42
C LEU A 653 -21.67 -16.72 8.22
N ALA A 654 -22.24 -17.69 8.93
CA ALA A 654 -23.37 -17.47 9.85
C ALA A 654 -22.99 -16.52 11.00
N LYS A 655 -21.79 -16.66 11.58
CA LYS A 655 -21.28 -15.80 12.67
C LYS A 655 -20.72 -14.45 12.20
N ARG A 656 -20.17 -14.39 10.99
CA ARG A 656 -19.51 -13.21 10.39
C ARG A 656 -20.28 -12.77 9.15
N ARG A 657 -21.45 -12.18 9.37
CA ARG A 657 -22.30 -11.65 8.30
C ARG A 657 -21.63 -10.55 7.48
N ASP A 658 -20.66 -9.84 8.07
CA ASP A 658 -19.78 -8.90 7.38
C ASP A 658 -18.94 -9.61 6.29
N LEU A 659 -18.37 -10.78 6.59
CA LEU A 659 -17.64 -11.58 5.62
C LEU A 659 -18.56 -12.16 4.55
N ALA A 660 -19.73 -12.66 4.96
CA ALA A 660 -20.71 -13.23 4.05
C ALA A 660 -21.21 -12.22 3.00
N HIS A 661 -21.26 -10.93 3.35
CA HIS A 661 -21.61 -9.84 2.42
C HIS A 661 -20.54 -9.61 1.33
N HIS A 662 -19.30 -10.01 1.55
CA HIS A 662 -18.20 -9.81 0.59
C HIS A 662 -18.00 -10.99 -0.37
N VAL A 663 -18.70 -12.11 -0.16
CA VAL A 663 -18.64 -13.29 -1.04
C VAL A 663 -19.32 -12.98 -2.37
N LYS A 664 -18.55 -13.09 -3.46
CA LYS A 664 -18.99 -12.86 -4.84
C LYS A 664 -19.00 -14.15 -5.67
N GLU A 665 -18.26 -15.16 -5.27
CA GLU A 665 -18.12 -16.44 -5.93
C GLU A 665 -18.25 -17.56 -4.89
N LEU A 666 -19.06 -18.56 -5.18
CA LEU A 666 -19.36 -19.66 -4.25
C LEU A 666 -19.18 -21.02 -4.93
N HIS A 667 -18.47 -21.93 -4.28
CA HIS A 667 -18.29 -23.31 -4.73
C HIS A 667 -19.18 -24.25 -3.90
N LEU A 668 -20.07 -24.98 -4.57
CA LEU A 668 -21.12 -25.83 -3.99
C LEU A 668 -20.92 -27.30 -4.41
N GLY A 669 -21.52 -28.25 -3.67
CA GLY A 669 -21.54 -29.67 -4.08
C GLY A 669 -20.45 -30.59 -3.51
N ARG A 670 -19.75 -30.25 -2.41
CA ARG A 670 -18.97 -31.20 -1.60
C ARG A 670 -19.12 -30.84 -0.13
N TRP A 671 -19.87 -31.63 0.65
CA TRP A 671 -20.09 -31.34 2.08
C TRP A 671 -19.86 -32.55 2.97
N SER A 672 -18.92 -32.41 3.90
CA SER A 672 -18.74 -33.31 5.03
C SER A 672 -19.38 -32.70 6.27
N VAL A 673 -20.41 -33.36 6.80
CA VAL A 673 -21.12 -32.97 8.04
C VAL A 673 -20.56 -33.78 9.20
N TYR A 674 -20.05 -33.08 10.21
CA TYR A 674 -19.67 -33.68 11.50
C TYR A 674 -20.52 -33.06 12.62
N GLU A 675 -20.96 -33.88 13.57
CA GLU A 675 -21.86 -33.46 14.66
C GLU A 675 -21.30 -32.28 15.46
N LYS A 676 -19.99 -32.32 15.74
CA LYS A 676 -19.25 -31.27 16.46
C LYS A 676 -19.25 -29.90 15.76
N ASP A 677 -19.57 -29.84 14.46
CA ASP A 677 -19.48 -28.62 13.66
C ASP A 677 -20.83 -27.89 13.56
N VAL A 678 -21.94 -28.52 13.98
CA VAL A 678 -23.28 -27.93 14.05
C VAL A 678 -23.39 -27.04 15.29
N THR A 679 -23.50 -25.72 15.08
CA THR A 679 -23.75 -24.76 16.17
C THR A 679 -25.24 -24.44 16.30
N PRO A 680 -25.69 -23.85 17.44
CA PRO A 680 -27.07 -23.42 17.58
C PRO A 680 -27.53 -22.48 16.45
N GLU A 681 -26.66 -21.58 15.98
CA GLU A 681 -27.01 -20.68 14.89
C GLU A 681 -27.22 -21.42 13.55
N LEU A 682 -26.43 -22.46 13.28
CA LEU A 682 -26.61 -23.32 12.12
C LEU A 682 -27.85 -24.22 12.27
N GLN A 683 -28.16 -24.66 13.49
CA GLN A 683 -29.39 -25.39 13.78
C GLN A 683 -30.63 -24.54 13.53
N ASP A 684 -30.62 -23.27 13.95
CA ASP A 684 -31.72 -22.33 13.71
C ASP A 684 -31.91 -22.03 12.22
N LEU A 685 -30.81 -21.83 11.48
CA LEU A 685 -30.85 -21.66 10.02
C LEU A 685 -31.38 -22.92 9.31
N PHE A 686 -30.92 -24.09 9.72
CA PHE A 686 -31.39 -25.38 9.19
C PHE A 686 -32.90 -25.55 9.42
N ASN A 687 -33.38 -25.26 10.63
CA ASN A 687 -34.81 -25.30 10.96
C ASN A 687 -35.61 -24.29 10.11
N GLY A 688 -35.07 -23.08 9.92
CA GLY A 688 -35.69 -22.06 9.05
C GLY A 688 -35.80 -22.51 7.59
N ILE A 689 -34.75 -23.15 7.06
CA ILE A 689 -34.74 -23.69 5.69
C ILE A 689 -35.75 -24.83 5.56
N ILE A 690 -35.80 -25.77 6.52
CA ILE A 690 -36.79 -26.86 6.51
C ILE A 690 -38.21 -26.31 6.42
N VAL A 691 -38.53 -25.28 7.21
CA VAL A 691 -39.85 -24.62 7.20
C VAL A 691 -40.12 -23.92 5.88
N GLN A 692 -39.12 -23.23 5.32
CA GLN A 692 -39.25 -22.48 4.05
C GLN A 692 -39.38 -23.39 2.83
N VAL A 693 -38.76 -24.57 2.89
CA VAL A 693 -38.61 -25.53 1.79
C VAL A 693 -39.72 -26.57 1.78
N GLY A 694 -40.29 -26.91 2.93
CA GLY A 694 -41.25 -28.01 3.05
C GLY A 694 -40.62 -29.38 2.84
N VAL A 695 -39.44 -29.62 3.42
CA VAL A 695 -38.76 -30.94 3.35
C VAL A 695 -39.69 -32.01 3.95
N PRO A 696 -40.04 -33.09 3.22
CA PRO A 696 -40.85 -34.18 3.74
C PRO A 696 -40.26 -34.77 5.04
N PRO A 697 -41.05 -34.95 6.12
CA PRO A 697 -40.56 -35.53 7.37
C PRO A 697 -39.88 -36.90 7.19
N SER A 698 -40.28 -37.66 6.17
CA SER A 698 -39.68 -38.95 5.80
C SER A 698 -38.20 -38.87 5.42
N LEU A 699 -37.71 -37.71 4.99
CA LEU A 699 -36.31 -37.47 4.63
C LEU A 699 -35.44 -36.98 5.81
N LEU A 700 -36.06 -36.59 6.93
CA LEU A 700 -35.41 -36.05 8.13
C LEU A 700 -35.28 -37.07 9.28
N GLY A 701 -35.79 -38.29 9.10
CA GLY A 701 -35.88 -39.30 10.18
C GLY A 701 -36.94 -38.96 11.23
N GLU A 702 -36.93 -39.64 12.38
CA GLU A 702 -37.96 -39.51 13.44
C GLU A 702 -38.04 -38.12 14.10
N THR A 703 -37.11 -37.19 13.81
CA THR A 703 -37.02 -35.86 14.42
C THR A 703 -36.93 -34.76 13.36
N SER A 704 -38.01 -33.99 13.17
CA SER A 704 -38.11 -32.94 12.14
C SER A 704 -37.33 -31.65 12.41
N ASN A 705 -36.73 -31.52 13.60
CA ASN A 705 -36.15 -30.25 14.10
C ASN A 705 -34.64 -30.35 14.45
N GLU A 706 -33.99 -31.46 14.08
CA GLU A 706 -32.58 -31.73 14.37
C GLU A 706 -31.89 -32.27 13.11
N TRP A 707 -30.58 -32.09 13.00
CA TRP A 707 -29.81 -32.70 11.92
C TRP A 707 -29.86 -34.24 12.04
N PRO A 708 -30.20 -34.99 10.98
CA PRO A 708 -30.25 -36.45 11.05
C PRO A 708 -28.90 -37.03 11.48
N LYS A 709 -28.90 -37.95 12.46
CA LYS A 709 -27.66 -38.45 13.07
C LYS A 709 -26.77 -39.22 12.09
N ASP A 710 -27.38 -39.85 11.10
CA ASP A 710 -26.73 -40.55 9.99
C ASP A 710 -26.12 -39.61 8.94
N TRP A 711 -26.41 -38.31 9.01
CA TRP A 711 -25.67 -37.32 8.22
C TRP A 711 -24.28 -37.06 8.79
N PHE A 712 -23.99 -37.45 10.03
CA PHE A 712 -22.69 -37.20 10.65
C PHE A 712 -21.65 -38.28 10.33
N LEU A 713 -20.49 -37.86 9.83
CA LEU A 713 -19.36 -38.75 9.53
C LEU A 713 -18.67 -39.33 10.78
N ASN A 714 -19.09 -38.94 12.00
CA ASN A 714 -18.55 -39.46 13.25
C ASN A 714 -19.10 -40.85 13.61
N GLY A 715 -20.09 -41.36 12.88
CA GLY A 715 -20.82 -42.60 13.18
C GLY A 715 -20.65 -43.72 12.15
N ALA A 716 -19.44 -44.11 11.77
CA ALA A 716 -19.14 -45.47 11.29
C ALA A 716 -17.63 -45.66 11.06
N GLU A 717 -17.12 -46.84 11.42
CA GLU A 717 -15.80 -47.33 11.05
C GLU A 717 -15.64 -47.39 9.52
N ASN A 718 -15.22 -46.31 8.86
CA ASN A 718 -14.76 -46.39 7.47
C ASN A 718 -13.37 -45.78 7.32
N LYS A 719 -12.38 -46.69 7.33
CA LYS A 719 -10.99 -46.40 7.01
C LYS A 719 -10.90 -46.11 5.50
N ASN A 720 -10.86 -44.83 5.14
CA ASN A 720 -10.17 -44.21 4.00
C ASN A 720 -11.04 -43.09 3.37
N PRO A 721 -10.80 -41.80 3.67
CA PRO A 721 -11.62 -40.69 3.16
C PRO A 721 -11.31 -40.30 1.70
N TYR A 722 -10.44 -41.05 1.01
CA TYR A 722 -9.91 -40.67 -0.31
C TYR A 722 -9.93 -41.80 -1.36
N VAL A 723 -10.35 -43.01 -1.01
CA VAL A 723 -10.54 -44.11 -1.98
C VAL A 723 -11.87 -44.80 -1.68
N GLY A 724 -12.85 -44.63 -2.58
CA GLY A 724 -14.10 -45.41 -2.57
C GLY A 724 -15.31 -44.71 -1.91
N PHE A 725 -15.82 -43.65 -2.53
CA PHE A 725 -17.22 -43.23 -2.39
C PHE A 725 -17.73 -42.63 -3.72
N ILE A 726 -17.52 -43.37 -4.80
CA ILE A 726 -18.65 -43.64 -5.69
C ILE A 726 -19.19 -44.94 -5.08
N PRO A 727 -20.31 -44.96 -4.34
CA PRO A 727 -21.02 -46.22 -4.16
C PRO A 727 -21.19 -46.77 -5.57
N ASP A 728 -20.91 -48.05 -5.79
CA ASP A 728 -21.26 -48.71 -7.04
C ASP A 728 -22.75 -48.41 -7.32
N ILE A 729 -23.02 -47.40 -8.17
CA ILE A 729 -24.38 -46.84 -8.40
C ILE A 729 -25.26 -47.89 -9.09
N THR A 730 -24.68 -49.04 -9.43
CA THR A 730 -25.36 -50.22 -9.95
C THR A 730 -26.25 -50.95 -8.93
N LYS A 731 -26.29 -50.57 -7.63
CA LYS A 731 -27.13 -51.24 -6.64
C LYS A 731 -27.89 -50.31 -5.66
N GLY A 732 -29.11 -49.94 -6.05
CA GLY A 732 -30.21 -49.58 -5.13
C GLY A 732 -30.57 -48.10 -5.07
N SER A 733 -31.83 -47.78 -5.40
CA SER A 733 -32.41 -46.42 -5.54
C SER A 733 -32.42 -45.55 -4.28
N ASP A 734 -32.35 -46.13 -3.07
CA ASP A 734 -32.66 -45.38 -1.84
C ASP A 734 -31.44 -44.69 -1.20
N ALA A 735 -30.22 -45.19 -1.43
CA ALA A 735 -29.00 -44.62 -0.83
C ALA A 735 -28.48 -43.39 -1.59
N SER A 736 -28.70 -43.31 -2.91
CA SER A 736 -28.30 -42.15 -3.72
C SER A 736 -29.19 -40.95 -3.47
N GLU A 737 -30.50 -41.16 -3.27
CA GLU A 737 -31.46 -40.08 -3.00
C GLU A 737 -31.21 -39.44 -1.64
N PHE A 738 -30.87 -40.24 -0.62
CA PHE A 738 -30.53 -39.74 0.73
C PHE A 738 -29.25 -38.90 0.75
N PHE A 739 -28.18 -39.35 0.08
CA PHE A 739 -26.92 -38.62 0.00
C PHE A 739 -27.05 -37.31 -0.78
N ASN A 740 -27.84 -37.31 -1.85
CA ASN A 740 -28.14 -36.12 -2.64
C ASN A 740 -28.96 -35.09 -1.85
N ASN A 741 -29.92 -35.52 -1.02
CA ASN A 741 -30.71 -34.60 -0.20
C ASN A 741 -29.87 -33.88 0.88
N ARG A 742 -28.91 -34.57 1.51
CA ARG A 742 -27.95 -33.95 2.45
C ARG A 742 -27.15 -32.82 1.80
N VAL A 743 -26.58 -33.07 0.61
CA VAL A 743 -25.77 -32.08 -0.13
C VAL A 743 -26.64 -30.87 -0.49
N ARG A 744 -27.86 -31.10 -0.97
CA ARG A 744 -28.76 -30.01 -1.39
C ARG A 744 -29.22 -29.12 -0.23
N VAL A 745 -29.48 -29.67 0.97
CA VAL A 745 -29.85 -28.84 2.13
C VAL A 745 -28.67 -27.97 2.59
N VAL A 746 -27.43 -28.49 2.51
CA VAL A 746 -26.24 -27.71 2.84
C VAL A 746 -25.93 -26.66 1.77
N ASP A 747 -26.13 -26.96 0.49
CA ASP A 747 -26.05 -25.97 -0.58
C ASP A 747 -27.07 -24.85 -0.37
N ALA A 748 -28.33 -25.19 -0.06
CA ALA A 748 -29.37 -24.22 0.26
C ALA A 748 -28.98 -23.33 1.45
N LEU A 749 -28.45 -23.94 2.51
CA LEU A 749 -27.92 -23.22 3.67
C LEU A 749 -26.83 -22.23 3.27
N MET A 750 -25.86 -22.65 2.46
CA MET A 750 -24.77 -21.78 2.02
C MET A 750 -25.26 -20.60 1.18
N VAL A 751 -26.18 -20.86 0.24
CA VAL A 751 -26.79 -19.83 -0.61
C VAL A 751 -27.56 -18.80 0.23
N THR A 752 -28.28 -19.22 1.29
CA THR A 752 -28.99 -18.28 2.19
C THR A 752 -28.05 -17.40 3.04
N LEU A 753 -26.79 -17.80 3.20
CA LEU A 753 -25.81 -17.03 3.95
C LEU A 753 -25.19 -15.89 3.11
N VAL A 754 -25.19 -16.00 1.78
CA VAL A 754 -24.46 -15.10 0.86
C VAL A 754 -25.38 -14.40 -0.14
N SER A 755 -25.93 -13.24 0.25
CA SER A 755 -26.89 -12.49 -0.57
C SER A 755 -26.29 -11.70 -1.74
N ASN A 756 -24.96 -11.58 -1.80
CA ASN A 756 -24.24 -10.77 -2.80
C ASN A 756 -23.49 -11.61 -3.86
N VAL A 757 -23.74 -12.92 -3.91
CA VAL A 757 -23.05 -13.82 -4.85
C VAL A 757 -23.34 -13.43 -6.31
N GLU A 758 -22.28 -13.30 -7.10
CA GLU A 758 -22.28 -12.95 -8.53
C GLU A 758 -22.01 -14.19 -9.40
N HIS A 759 -21.28 -15.18 -8.88
CA HIS A 759 -20.87 -16.41 -9.56
C HIS A 759 -21.07 -17.65 -8.66
N ILE A 760 -21.65 -18.73 -9.20
CA ILE A 760 -21.74 -20.02 -8.50
C ILE A 760 -21.07 -21.11 -9.34
N HIS A 761 -20.20 -21.88 -8.70
CA HIS A 761 -19.56 -23.09 -9.25
C HIS A 761 -20.11 -24.33 -8.56
N LEU A 762 -20.61 -25.28 -9.34
CA LEU A 762 -21.12 -26.55 -8.85
C LEU A 762 -20.12 -27.65 -9.14
N LEU A 763 -19.70 -28.35 -8.08
CA LEU A 763 -18.77 -29.47 -8.17
C LEU A 763 -19.48 -30.75 -8.65
N PRO A 764 -18.73 -31.73 -9.18
CA PRO A 764 -19.31 -32.94 -9.74
C PRO A 764 -19.77 -33.88 -8.62
N LEU A 765 -21.03 -33.76 -8.23
CA LEU A 765 -21.81 -34.77 -7.52
C LEU A 765 -23.24 -34.72 -8.10
N SER A 766 -23.84 -35.91 -8.24
CA SER A 766 -25.10 -36.18 -8.94
C SER A 766 -26.22 -35.14 -8.72
N VAL A 767 -26.64 -34.55 -9.85
CA VAL A 767 -27.89 -33.82 -10.13
C VAL A 767 -28.37 -32.84 -9.04
N PRO A 768 -27.99 -31.55 -9.12
CA PRO A 768 -28.53 -30.54 -8.22
C PRO A 768 -29.91 -30.12 -8.70
N SER A 769 -30.98 -30.62 -8.08
CA SER A 769 -32.20 -29.82 -8.05
C SER A 769 -31.96 -28.69 -7.06
N PHE A 770 -32.23 -27.44 -7.46
CA PHE A 770 -32.24 -26.25 -6.58
C PHE A 770 -33.65 -25.84 -6.13
N PRO A 771 -34.54 -26.73 -5.66
CA PRO A 771 -35.90 -26.34 -5.30
C PRO A 771 -35.97 -25.44 -4.05
N PHE A 772 -34.82 -25.12 -3.46
CA PHE A 772 -34.69 -24.51 -2.13
C PHE A 772 -34.31 -23.03 -2.16
N CYS A 773 -34.07 -22.45 -3.33
CA CYS A 773 -33.84 -21.01 -3.46
C CYS A 773 -35.19 -20.31 -3.63
N ALA A 774 -35.50 -19.36 -2.73
CA ALA A 774 -36.72 -18.56 -2.90
C ALA A 774 -36.62 -17.68 -4.16
N PRO A 775 -37.72 -17.45 -4.89
CA PRO A 775 -37.70 -16.54 -6.04
C PRO A 775 -37.13 -15.16 -5.67
N GLY A 776 -36.21 -14.64 -6.48
CA GLY A 776 -35.50 -13.38 -6.22
C GLY A 776 -34.48 -13.37 -5.08
N SER A 777 -34.18 -14.53 -4.45
CA SER A 777 -33.22 -14.60 -3.33
C SER A 777 -31.76 -14.37 -3.71
N LEU A 778 -31.43 -14.43 -5.01
CA LEU A 778 -30.09 -14.23 -5.55
C LEU A 778 -30.06 -13.07 -6.56
N PRO A 779 -30.32 -11.83 -6.12
CA PRO A 779 -30.55 -10.69 -7.02
C PRO A 779 -29.30 -10.27 -7.81
N ARG A 780 -28.10 -10.73 -7.42
CA ARG A 780 -26.82 -10.38 -8.05
C ARG A 780 -26.16 -11.53 -8.82
N LEU A 781 -26.73 -12.73 -8.80
CA LEU A 781 -26.14 -13.87 -9.49
C LEU A 781 -26.22 -13.65 -11.01
N THR A 782 -25.07 -13.61 -11.67
CA THR A 782 -24.95 -13.37 -13.13
C THR A 782 -24.38 -14.57 -13.88
N ASP A 783 -23.58 -15.43 -13.21
CA ASP A 783 -23.01 -16.64 -13.81
C ASP A 783 -23.24 -17.89 -12.94
N LEU A 784 -23.60 -18.98 -13.61
CA LEU A 784 -23.65 -20.32 -13.04
C LEU A 784 -22.77 -21.27 -13.86
N THR A 785 -21.87 -21.98 -13.20
CA THR A 785 -20.92 -22.91 -13.84
C THR A 785 -20.98 -24.28 -13.20
N PHE A 786 -21.12 -25.31 -14.01
CA PHE A 786 -21.05 -26.71 -13.61
C PHE A 786 -19.66 -27.27 -13.95
N GLN A 787 -18.98 -27.89 -12.97
CA GLN A 787 -17.71 -28.57 -13.19
C GLN A 787 -17.98 -30.00 -13.65
N VAL A 788 -17.54 -30.32 -14.87
CA VAL A 788 -17.81 -31.56 -15.59
C VAL A 788 -17.37 -32.81 -14.80
N SER A 789 -18.31 -33.71 -14.46
CA SER A 789 -18.03 -35.12 -14.13
C SER A 789 -18.28 -36.02 -15.32
N ASN A 790 -17.34 -36.91 -15.61
CA ASN A 790 -17.49 -38.07 -16.49
C ASN A 790 -18.38 -39.17 -15.88
N GLN A 791 -19.60 -38.88 -15.42
CA GLN A 791 -20.49 -39.90 -14.85
C GLN A 791 -21.82 -39.87 -15.59
N GLY A 792 -22.09 -40.95 -16.34
CA GLY A 792 -23.16 -41.11 -17.34
C GLY A 792 -24.60 -41.16 -16.82
N GLU A 793 -25.00 -40.25 -15.93
CA GLU A 793 -26.41 -40.05 -15.56
C GLU A 793 -26.78 -38.58 -15.83
N GLY A 794 -27.24 -38.30 -17.04
CA GLY A 794 -27.77 -36.97 -17.39
C GLY A 794 -28.98 -36.60 -16.52
N SER A 795 -29.16 -35.30 -16.28
CA SER A 795 -30.29 -34.77 -15.50
C SER A 795 -31.31 -34.06 -16.39
N SER A 796 -32.57 -33.99 -15.97
CA SER A 796 -33.50 -33.06 -16.63
C SER A 796 -33.08 -31.60 -16.38
N ILE A 797 -33.23 -30.71 -17.36
CA ILE A 797 -32.99 -29.26 -17.21
C ILE A 797 -33.86 -28.62 -16.10
N ASP A 798 -34.92 -29.28 -15.67
CA ASP A 798 -35.73 -28.84 -14.52
C ASP A 798 -34.89 -28.66 -13.24
N CYS A 799 -33.72 -29.32 -13.16
CA CYS A 799 -32.80 -29.20 -12.05
C CYS A 799 -32.36 -27.74 -11.77
N VAL A 800 -32.25 -26.90 -12.81
CA VAL A 800 -31.88 -25.48 -12.68
C VAL A 800 -33.07 -24.53 -12.50
N LYS A 801 -34.32 -25.01 -12.59
CA LYS A 801 -35.51 -24.14 -12.54
C LYS A 801 -35.55 -23.25 -11.30
N GLY A 802 -35.29 -23.81 -10.12
CA GLY A 802 -35.31 -23.04 -8.87
C GLY A 802 -34.24 -21.95 -8.81
N ILE A 803 -33.07 -22.15 -9.43
CA ILE A 803 -32.02 -21.12 -9.47
C ILE A 803 -32.35 -20.01 -10.48
N LEU A 804 -33.03 -20.36 -11.59
CA LEU A 804 -33.53 -19.39 -12.55
C LEU A 804 -34.58 -18.47 -11.93
N ASP A 805 -35.49 -19.03 -11.12
CA ASP A 805 -36.48 -18.23 -10.39
C ASP A 805 -35.83 -17.37 -9.28
N ALA A 806 -34.76 -17.87 -8.66
CA ALA A 806 -34.04 -17.16 -7.61
C ALA A 806 -33.16 -16.02 -8.11
N ALA A 807 -32.64 -16.11 -9.34
CA ALA A 807 -31.61 -15.23 -9.87
C ALA A 807 -32.08 -14.39 -11.08
N PRO A 808 -32.86 -13.33 -10.89
CA PRO A 808 -33.42 -12.53 -11.99
C PRO A 808 -32.36 -11.84 -12.87
N ALA A 809 -31.14 -11.67 -12.33
CA ALA A 809 -29.99 -11.08 -13.03
C ALA A 809 -29.13 -12.12 -13.78
N LEU A 810 -29.50 -13.40 -13.78
CA LEU A 810 -28.68 -14.45 -14.38
C LEU A 810 -28.55 -14.27 -15.90
N GLU A 811 -27.31 -14.18 -16.36
CA GLU A 811 -27.00 -13.98 -17.77
C GLU A 811 -26.33 -15.20 -18.41
N ARG A 812 -25.65 -16.05 -17.63
CA ARG A 812 -24.78 -17.11 -18.18
C ARG A 812 -24.87 -18.41 -17.41
N ILE A 813 -25.01 -19.53 -18.13
CA ILE A 813 -24.92 -20.91 -17.63
C ILE A 813 -23.88 -21.67 -18.44
N ARG A 814 -22.95 -22.39 -17.79
CA ARG A 814 -21.89 -23.15 -18.46
C ARG A 814 -21.69 -24.55 -17.90
N GLY A 815 -21.29 -25.49 -18.75
CA GLY A 815 -20.94 -26.85 -18.34
C GLY A 815 -22.13 -27.73 -17.97
N LEU A 816 -23.36 -27.32 -18.32
CA LEU A 816 -24.58 -27.99 -17.85
C LEU A 816 -24.82 -29.27 -18.66
N GLY A 817 -24.72 -30.43 -18.00
CA GLY A 817 -25.05 -31.74 -18.61
C GLY A 817 -26.50 -32.12 -18.37
N ILE A 818 -27.28 -32.25 -19.44
CA ILE A 818 -28.71 -32.61 -19.38
C ILE A 818 -29.07 -33.67 -20.41
N ASN A 819 -30.04 -34.53 -20.06
CA ASN A 819 -30.56 -35.58 -20.95
C ASN A 819 -32.07 -35.50 -21.21
N GLY A 820 -32.75 -34.44 -20.75
CA GLY A 820 -34.19 -34.29 -20.97
C GLY A 820 -34.79 -33.02 -20.37
N MET A 821 -36.10 -32.83 -20.57
CA MET A 821 -36.89 -31.76 -19.99
C MET A 821 -38.31 -32.26 -19.66
N SER A 822 -38.74 -32.17 -18.40
CA SER A 822 -40.12 -32.52 -18.02
C SER A 822 -41.03 -31.29 -17.92
N THR A 823 -40.50 -30.09 -17.68
CA THR A 823 -41.26 -28.83 -17.68
C THR A 823 -40.57 -27.75 -18.51
N ALA A 824 -41.36 -26.86 -19.13
CA ALA A 824 -40.80 -25.71 -19.84
C ALA A 824 -40.04 -24.79 -18.88
N VAL A 825 -38.78 -24.48 -19.22
CA VAL A 825 -37.90 -23.61 -18.46
C VAL A 825 -37.69 -22.30 -19.21
N THR A 826 -37.86 -21.16 -18.54
CA THR A 826 -37.74 -19.84 -19.17
C THR A 826 -36.95 -18.87 -18.31
N HIS A 827 -36.13 -18.00 -18.92
CA HIS A 827 -35.46 -16.91 -18.21
C HIS A 827 -35.28 -15.66 -19.11
N PRO A 828 -35.75 -14.47 -18.69
CA PRO A 828 -35.84 -13.31 -19.57
C PRO A 828 -34.50 -12.61 -19.85
N ASN A 829 -33.45 -12.91 -19.08
CA ASN A 829 -32.15 -12.24 -19.16
C ASN A 829 -30.99 -13.17 -19.50
N LEU A 830 -31.25 -14.47 -19.73
CA LEU A 830 -30.19 -15.42 -20.06
C LEU A 830 -29.65 -15.12 -21.47
N LYS A 831 -28.35 -14.85 -21.55
CA LYS A 831 -27.61 -14.51 -22.78
C LYS A 831 -26.68 -15.61 -23.23
N SER A 832 -26.22 -16.49 -22.34
CA SER A 832 -25.30 -17.58 -22.68
C SER A 832 -25.72 -18.87 -22.01
N LEU A 833 -25.80 -19.94 -22.80
CA LEU A 833 -26.08 -21.29 -22.33
C LEU A 833 -25.10 -22.24 -23.01
N ASP A 834 -24.29 -22.92 -22.21
CA ASP A 834 -23.31 -23.90 -22.68
C ASP A 834 -23.62 -25.26 -22.03
N LEU A 835 -24.03 -26.20 -22.87
CA LEU A 835 -24.48 -27.54 -22.53
C LEU A 835 -23.37 -28.53 -22.86
N ASN A 836 -22.77 -29.15 -21.84
CA ASN A 836 -21.66 -30.08 -22.02
C ASN A 836 -22.09 -31.49 -21.64
N ASN A 837 -21.64 -32.49 -22.39
CA ASN A 837 -22.02 -33.89 -22.19
C ASN A 837 -23.54 -34.07 -22.07
N SER A 838 -24.30 -33.52 -23.04
CA SER A 838 -25.76 -33.55 -23.04
C SER A 838 -26.32 -34.47 -24.13
N ALA A 839 -27.53 -34.98 -23.93
CA ALA A 839 -28.25 -35.85 -24.86
C ALA A 839 -29.72 -35.41 -24.98
N LEU A 840 -30.04 -34.56 -25.96
CA LEU A 840 -31.36 -33.93 -26.08
C LEU A 840 -32.05 -34.28 -27.39
N GLY A 841 -33.34 -34.63 -27.30
CA GLY A 841 -34.25 -34.71 -28.44
C GLY A 841 -34.63 -33.33 -29.02
N ALA A 842 -35.22 -33.35 -30.22
CA ALA A 842 -35.57 -32.14 -30.97
C ALA A 842 -36.54 -31.21 -30.22
N THR A 843 -37.55 -31.78 -29.57
CA THR A 843 -38.55 -31.06 -28.77
C THR A 843 -37.92 -30.31 -27.61
N HIS A 844 -36.91 -30.89 -26.95
CA HIS A 844 -36.17 -30.26 -25.87
C HIS A 844 -35.36 -29.06 -26.35
N LEU A 845 -34.65 -29.19 -27.47
CA LEU A 845 -33.89 -28.07 -28.06
C LEU A 845 -34.80 -26.91 -28.46
N GLN A 846 -35.94 -27.20 -29.10
CA GLN A 846 -36.93 -26.18 -29.44
C GLN A 846 -37.50 -25.49 -28.19
N ALA A 847 -37.76 -26.24 -27.12
CA ALA A 847 -38.25 -25.69 -25.87
C ALA A 847 -37.19 -24.79 -25.19
N ILE A 848 -35.91 -25.17 -25.20
CA ILE A 848 -34.79 -24.35 -24.70
C ILE A 848 -34.72 -23.02 -25.47
N MET A 849 -34.72 -23.09 -26.80
CA MET A 849 -34.66 -21.90 -27.64
C MET A 849 -35.84 -20.98 -27.36
N ASN A 850 -37.06 -21.50 -27.29
CA ASN A 850 -38.24 -20.72 -26.94
C ASN A 850 -38.19 -20.10 -25.52
N GLY A 851 -37.61 -20.82 -24.55
CA GLY A 851 -37.54 -20.38 -23.16
C GLY A 851 -36.56 -19.24 -22.85
N PHE A 852 -35.54 -19.06 -23.69
CA PHE A 852 -34.50 -18.05 -23.48
C PHE A 852 -34.49 -17.01 -24.62
N PRO A 853 -35.37 -15.99 -24.57
CA PRO A 853 -35.57 -15.05 -25.68
C PRO A 853 -34.43 -14.06 -25.95
N LYS A 854 -33.45 -13.95 -25.05
CA LYS A 854 -32.27 -13.07 -25.23
C LYS A 854 -30.97 -13.87 -25.41
N LEU A 855 -31.07 -15.14 -25.79
CA LEU A 855 -29.91 -16.00 -25.92
C LEU A 855 -29.03 -15.54 -27.07
N GLU A 856 -27.79 -15.15 -26.76
CA GLU A 856 -26.79 -14.67 -27.72
C GLU A 856 -25.69 -15.73 -27.96
N VAL A 857 -25.43 -16.59 -26.99
CA VAL A 857 -24.37 -17.61 -27.05
C VAL A 857 -24.95 -18.98 -26.71
N PHE A 858 -24.74 -19.97 -27.57
CA PHE A 858 -25.20 -21.34 -27.36
C PHE A 858 -24.10 -22.37 -27.64
N GLY A 859 -23.72 -23.13 -26.61
CA GLY A 859 -22.81 -24.27 -26.71
C GLY A 859 -23.57 -25.58 -26.53
N TYR A 860 -23.27 -26.58 -27.35
CA TYR A 860 -23.85 -27.93 -27.25
C TYR A 860 -22.82 -29.01 -27.62
N GLU A 861 -22.34 -29.71 -26.60
CA GLU A 861 -21.45 -30.86 -26.70
C GLU A 861 -22.19 -32.14 -26.29
N VAL A 862 -22.19 -33.14 -27.19
CA VAL A 862 -22.87 -34.42 -26.98
C VAL A 862 -21.93 -35.46 -26.37
N ASP A 863 -22.41 -36.30 -25.44
CA ASP A 863 -21.64 -37.44 -24.90
C ASP A 863 -22.30 -38.78 -25.21
N THR A 864 -21.50 -39.72 -25.72
CA THR A 864 -21.90 -41.09 -26.06
C THR A 864 -22.31 -41.99 -24.89
N HIS A 865 -22.07 -41.57 -23.63
CA HIS A 865 -22.31 -42.38 -22.44
C HIS A 865 -23.62 -42.04 -21.70
N ILE A 866 -24.46 -41.17 -22.26
CA ILE A 866 -25.70 -40.70 -21.64
C ILE A 866 -26.86 -40.97 -22.60
N ASP A 867 -27.84 -41.79 -22.17
CA ASP A 867 -29.08 -42.00 -22.91
C ASP A 867 -30.05 -40.81 -22.70
N VAL A 868 -30.80 -40.45 -23.74
CA VAL A 868 -31.91 -39.49 -23.64
C VAL A 868 -32.90 -40.01 -22.60
N GLY A 869 -33.32 -39.15 -21.67
CA GLY A 869 -34.04 -39.50 -20.44
C GLY A 869 -35.45 -40.11 -20.62
N SER A 870 -35.85 -40.45 -21.84
CA SER A 870 -37.07 -41.15 -22.18
C SER A 870 -36.76 -42.32 -23.12
N PRO A 871 -37.21 -43.56 -22.84
CA PRO A 871 -36.97 -44.72 -23.70
C PRO A 871 -37.56 -44.60 -25.13
N ASP A 872 -38.43 -43.61 -25.35
CA ASP A 872 -39.07 -43.34 -26.64
C ASP A 872 -38.42 -42.18 -27.43
N GLU A 873 -37.42 -41.50 -26.88
CA GLU A 873 -36.77 -40.35 -27.53
C GLU A 873 -35.33 -40.66 -27.95
N ARG A 874 -34.98 -40.21 -29.17
CA ARG A 874 -33.61 -40.29 -29.71
C ARG A 874 -32.92 -38.93 -29.61
N ASP A 875 -31.59 -38.95 -29.64
CA ASP A 875 -30.79 -37.73 -29.83
C ASP A 875 -31.27 -36.96 -31.06
N ALA A 876 -31.28 -35.63 -30.95
CA ALA A 876 -31.64 -34.75 -32.06
C ALA A 876 -30.66 -34.93 -33.22
N ILE A 877 -31.18 -35.17 -34.42
CA ILE A 877 -30.37 -35.23 -35.65
C ILE A 877 -29.86 -33.82 -35.99
N PRO A 878 -28.76 -33.67 -36.76
CA PRO A 878 -28.25 -32.37 -37.17
C PRO A 878 -29.31 -31.43 -37.76
N ARG A 879 -30.24 -31.97 -38.56
CA ARG A 879 -31.38 -31.21 -39.07
C ARG A 879 -32.22 -30.55 -37.98
N GLU A 880 -32.61 -31.33 -36.98
CA GLU A 880 -33.46 -30.88 -35.87
C GLU A 880 -32.74 -29.86 -34.99
N ILE A 881 -31.43 -30.02 -34.81
CA ILE A 881 -30.57 -29.04 -34.12
C ILE A 881 -30.58 -27.70 -34.87
N GLY A 882 -30.40 -27.71 -36.20
CA GLY A 882 -30.44 -26.49 -37.01
C GLY A 882 -31.82 -25.82 -37.03
N GLU A 883 -32.89 -26.62 -37.13
CA GLU A 883 -34.27 -26.10 -37.04
C GLU A 883 -34.54 -25.43 -35.68
N ALA A 884 -33.97 -25.97 -34.59
CA ALA A 884 -34.06 -25.35 -33.27
C ALA A 884 -33.26 -24.03 -33.20
N LEU A 885 -32.02 -23.98 -33.72
CA LEU A 885 -31.20 -22.76 -33.73
C LEU A 885 -31.88 -21.60 -34.47
N LEU A 886 -32.58 -21.89 -35.58
CA LEU A 886 -33.31 -20.90 -36.38
C LEU A 886 -34.45 -20.20 -35.63
N ILE A 887 -34.94 -20.77 -34.52
CA ILE A 887 -35.91 -20.10 -33.62
C ILE A 887 -35.31 -18.81 -33.05
N ARG A 888 -33.98 -18.73 -32.92
CA ARG A 888 -33.23 -17.58 -32.37
C ARG A 888 -32.32 -16.92 -33.40
N LYS A 889 -32.74 -16.94 -34.66
CA LYS A 889 -32.00 -16.32 -35.79
C LYS A 889 -31.71 -14.83 -35.62
N ASP A 890 -32.53 -14.13 -34.85
CA ASP A 890 -32.47 -12.70 -34.56
C ASP A 890 -31.60 -12.35 -33.33
N THR A 891 -31.14 -13.34 -32.57
CA THR A 891 -30.50 -13.12 -31.26
C THR A 891 -29.17 -13.86 -31.09
N LEU A 892 -29.05 -15.08 -31.62
CA LEU A 892 -27.82 -15.88 -31.51
C LEU A 892 -26.68 -15.26 -32.33
N LYS A 893 -25.56 -15.02 -31.64
CA LYS A 893 -24.31 -14.44 -32.16
C LYS A 893 -23.15 -15.43 -32.16
N ASP A 894 -23.11 -16.36 -31.22
CA ASP A 894 -22.04 -17.35 -31.08
C ASP A 894 -22.66 -18.74 -30.85
N VAL A 895 -22.31 -19.70 -31.70
CA VAL A 895 -22.80 -21.08 -31.63
C VAL A 895 -21.59 -22.02 -31.69
N ASP A 896 -21.45 -22.90 -30.69
CA ASP A 896 -20.41 -23.93 -30.62
C ASP A 896 -21.05 -25.31 -30.49
N LEU A 897 -20.87 -26.16 -31.51
CA LEU A 897 -21.46 -27.49 -31.59
C LEU A 897 -20.34 -28.53 -31.70
N ASP A 898 -20.24 -29.40 -30.69
CA ASP A 898 -19.41 -30.61 -30.72
C ASP A 898 -20.34 -31.84 -30.70
N LEU A 899 -20.62 -32.36 -31.89
CA LEU A 899 -21.45 -33.54 -32.11
C LEU A 899 -20.59 -34.79 -32.33
N ALA A 900 -19.26 -34.69 -32.29
CA ALA A 900 -18.38 -35.78 -32.70
C ALA A 900 -18.46 -37.02 -31.81
N ARG A 901 -19.00 -36.86 -30.60
CA ARG A 901 -19.31 -37.93 -29.63
C ARG A 901 -20.81 -38.20 -29.53
N SER A 902 -21.58 -37.93 -30.58
CA SER A 902 -22.98 -38.32 -30.61
C SER A 902 -23.14 -39.84 -30.79
N SER A 903 -24.05 -40.43 -30.02
CA SER A 903 -24.42 -41.86 -30.11
C SER A 903 -24.91 -42.23 -31.52
N MET A 904 -25.42 -41.24 -32.26
CA MET A 904 -25.92 -41.34 -33.63
C MET A 904 -24.86 -41.76 -34.65
N TYR A 905 -23.58 -41.53 -34.34
CA TYR A 905 -22.44 -41.98 -35.14
C TYR A 905 -21.88 -43.34 -34.69
N ARG A 906 -22.28 -43.87 -33.52
CA ARG A 906 -21.88 -45.20 -32.99
C ARG A 906 -22.89 -46.29 -33.32
N HIS A 907 -24.17 -46.01 -33.14
CA HIS A 907 -25.22 -46.95 -33.49
C HIS A 907 -25.53 -46.81 -34.98
N ASN A 908 -25.64 -47.93 -35.68
CA ASN A 908 -25.86 -48.09 -37.12
C ASN A 908 -27.20 -47.47 -37.65
N SER A 909 -27.72 -46.42 -37.03
CA SER A 909 -28.76 -45.55 -37.58
C SER A 909 -28.22 -44.84 -38.82
N ARG A 910 -28.62 -45.35 -39.99
CA ARG A 910 -28.28 -44.79 -41.30
C ARG A 910 -28.85 -43.38 -41.44
N LEU A 911 -28.12 -42.37 -41.00
CA LEU A 911 -28.44 -40.98 -41.29
C LEU A 911 -28.42 -40.78 -42.81
N SER A 912 -29.48 -40.18 -43.34
CA SER A 912 -29.63 -39.84 -44.75
C SER A 912 -29.19 -38.40 -45.01
N PRO A 913 -28.86 -38.03 -46.25
CA PRO A 913 -28.58 -36.63 -46.58
C PRO A 913 -29.69 -35.65 -46.19
N GLU A 914 -30.95 -36.12 -46.04
CA GLU A 914 -32.08 -35.29 -45.59
C GLU A 914 -32.04 -34.98 -44.08
N ASP A 915 -31.15 -35.63 -43.33
CA ASP A 915 -30.95 -35.44 -41.89
C ASP A 915 -29.82 -34.46 -41.56
N ALA A 916 -29.18 -33.89 -42.59
CA ALA A 916 -28.16 -32.85 -42.46
C ALA A 916 -28.75 -31.53 -41.91
N MET A 917 -27.91 -30.74 -41.25
CA MET A 917 -28.33 -29.45 -40.71
C MET A 917 -28.85 -28.52 -41.82
N PRO A 918 -30.02 -27.87 -41.66
CA PRO A 918 -30.49 -26.87 -42.61
C PRO A 918 -29.49 -25.71 -42.70
N SER A 919 -29.53 -24.98 -43.82
CA SER A 919 -28.74 -23.76 -43.98
C SER A 919 -29.01 -22.78 -42.84
N LEU A 920 -27.93 -22.26 -42.25
CA LEU A 920 -27.94 -21.21 -41.24
C LEU A 920 -27.86 -19.81 -41.87
N ASN A 921 -28.03 -19.70 -43.19
CA ASN A 921 -27.94 -18.41 -43.91
C ASN A 921 -28.98 -17.38 -43.42
N GLU A 922 -30.11 -17.84 -42.88
CA GLU A 922 -31.14 -16.98 -42.30
C GLU A 922 -30.79 -16.44 -40.90
N MET A 923 -29.66 -16.84 -40.30
CA MET A 923 -29.22 -16.36 -39.00
C MET A 923 -28.69 -14.92 -39.09
N GLU A 924 -29.53 -13.93 -38.78
CA GLU A 924 -29.26 -12.51 -38.96
C GLU A 924 -28.09 -12.00 -38.10
N MET A 925 -27.93 -12.55 -36.89
CA MET A 925 -26.95 -12.06 -35.90
C MET A 925 -25.73 -12.95 -35.69
N LEU A 926 -25.63 -14.11 -36.33
CA LEU A 926 -24.58 -15.11 -36.08
C LEU A 926 -23.20 -14.61 -36.58
N GLU A 927 -22.32 -14.28 -35.65
CA GLU A 927 -20.97 -13.77 -35.91
C GLU A 927 -19.89 -14.87 -35.76
N GLU A 928 -20.08 -15.81 -34.84
CA GLU A 928 -19.14 -16.90 -34.55
C GLU A 928 -19.86 -18.25 -34.67
N LEU A 929 -19.31 -19.19 -35.44
CA LEU A 929 -19.82 -20.55 -35.54
C LEU A 929 -18.68 -21.55 -35.42
N ALA A 930 -18.82 -22.51 -34.50
CA ALA A 930 -18.00 -23.70 -34.40
C ALA A 930 -18.87 -24.95 -34.55
N ILE A 931 -18.47 -25.86 -35.44
CA ILE A 931 -19.29 -27.00 -35.84
C ILE A 931 -18.44 -28.14 -36.39
N ASP A 932 -18.86 -29.38 -36.17
CA ASP A 932 -18.29 -30.54 -36.83
C ASP A 932 -18.76 -30.70 -38.28
N ARG A 933 -17.90 -31.26 -39.13
CA ARG A 933 -18.23 -31.62 -40.51
C ARG A 933 -19.49 -32.48 -40.58
N GLU A 934 -19.60 -33.43 -39.66
CA GLU A 934 -20.65 -34.43 -39.61
C GLU A 934 -22.04 -33.85 -39.32
N ALA A 935 -22.11 -32.60 -38.83
CA ALA A 935 -23.36 -31.86 -38.69
C ALA A 935 -23.82 -31.23 -40.02
N ILE A 936 -22.87 -30.81 -40.86
CA ILE A 936 -23.13 -30.14 -42.15
C ILE A 936 -23.35 -31.15 -43.27
N PHE A 937 -22.59 -32.25 -43.29
CA PHE A 937 -22.62 -33.23 -44.37
C PHE A 937 -22.84 -34.65 -43.85
N VAL A 938 -24.06 -35.13 -44.01
CA VAL A 938 -24.43 -36.52 -43.70
C VAL A 938 -24.25 -37.38 -44.96
N THR A 939 -23.28 -38.31 -44.95
CA THR A 939 -23.05 -39.25 -46.06
C THR A 939 -23.47 -40.67 -45.71
N ARG A 940 -24.01 -41.41 -46.69
CA ARG A 940 -24.50 -42.79 -46.54
C ARG A 940 -23.42 -43.83 -46.20
N ASP A 941 -22.13 -43.48 -46.33
CA ASP A 941 -20.97 -44.38 -46.31
C ASP A 941 -19.91 -43.96 -45.26
N MET A 942 -20.25 -43.96 -43.97
CA MET A 942 -19.25 -43.93 -42.88
C MET A 942 -18.82 -45.38 -42.58
N MET A 943 -17.62 -45.82 -43.01
CA MET A 943 -17.15 -47.24 -43.01
C MET A 943 -16.25 -47.63 -41.79
N PRO A 944 -15.62 -48.83 -41.75
CA PRO A 944 -15.91 -50.03 -40.95
C PRO A 944 -14.99 -50.24 -39.71
N GLU A 945 -15.31 -51.24 -38.89
CA GLU A 945 -14.75 -51.62 -37.55
C GLU A 945 -13.21 -51.83 -37.40
N ALA A 946 -12.34 -51.53 -38.38
CA ALA A 946 -10.99 -52.10 -38.42
C ALA A 946 -9.83 -51.31 -37.75
N LEU A 947 -10.07 -50.35 -36.85
CA LEU A 947 -8.97 -49.57 -36.24
C LEU A 947 -9.11 -49.22 -34.75
N TRP A 948 -9.75 -50.10 -33.97
CA TRP A 948 -9.65 -50.08 -32.51
C TRP A 948 -8.73 -51.20 -32.04
N VAL A 949 -7.47 -50.87 -31.72
CA VAL A 949 -6.63 -51.75 -30.90
C VAL A 949 -7.11 -51.61 -29.45
N GLN A 950 -7.74 -52.65 -28.92
CA GLN A 950 -7.98 -52.84 -27.49
C GLN A 950 -6.63 -52.83 -26.76
N ILE A 951 -6.46 -51.89 -25.83
CA ILE A 951 -5.54 -52.05 -24.71
C ILE A 951 -6.42 -52.47 -23.54
N ASP A 952 -6.61 -53.78 -23.38
CA ASP A 952 -7.17 -54.36 -22.16
C ASP A 952 -6.03 -54.69 -21.17
N GLU A 953 -6.41 -54.74 -19.90
CA GLU A 953 -5.59 -54.49 -18.70
C GLU A 953 -4.54 -55.54 -18.31
N ASP A 954 -4.27 -56.59 -19.10
CA ASP A 954 -3.33 -57.65 -18.71
C ASP A 954 -2.17 -57.80 -19.69
N GLY A 955 -0.95 -57.51 -19.21
CA GLY A 955 0.27 -57.50 -20.02
C GLY A 955 0.61 -58.82 -20.73
N ILE A 956 1.38 -58.66 -21.82
CA ILE A 956 2.08 -59.63 -22.68
C ILE A 956 1.33 -60.03 -23.97
N GLY A 957 1.91 -59.72 -25.14
CA GLY A 957 1.75 -60.58 -26.33
C GLY A 957 1.83 -59.94 -27.72
N ASN A 958 3.03 -59.97 -28.32
CA ASN A 958 3.35 -60.18 -29.74
C ASN A 958 2.99 -59.15 -30.83
N MET A 959 4.06 -58.62 -31.44
CA MET A 959 4.06 -58.21 -32.85
C MET A 959 3.76 -59.40 -33.77
N VAL A 960 3.01 -59.16 -34.85
CA VAL A 960 3.04 -59.99 -36.06
C VAL A 960 3.25 -59.09 -37.27
N GLU A 961 4.30 -59.39 -38.02
CA GLU A 961 4.69 -58.81 -39.31
C GLU A 961 3.74 -59.27 -40.45
N GLY A 962 3.64 -58.42 -41.49
CA GLY A 962 3.59 -58.87 -42.89
C GLY A 962 2.24 -58.80 -43.61
N GLY A 963 2.15 -57.95 -44.63
CA GLY A 963 1.11 -58.02 -45.68
C GLY A 963 0.99 -56.73 -46.51
N GLU A 964 1.39 -56.79 -47.78
CA GLU A 964 1.32 -55.72 -48.79
C GLU A 964 -0.11 -55.18 -49.00
N VAL A 965 -0.29 -53.85 -48.92
CA VAL A 965 -1.53 -53.16 -49.34
C VAL A 965 -1.16 -51.87 -50.09
N ASP A 966 -0.72 -52.02 -51.34
CA ASP A 966 -0.37 -50.87 -52.22
C ASP A 966 -1.33 -50.70 -53.42
N ASN A 967 -2.43 -51.46 -53.54
CA ASN A 967 -3.32 -51.37 -54.72
C ASN A 967 -4.83 -51.09 -54.46
N GLU A 968 -5.34 -51.13 -53.22
CA GLU A 968 -6.77 -50.83 -52.95
C GLU A 968 -7.04 -49.34 -52.65
N ILE A 969 -6.02 -48.57 -52.29
CA ILE A 969 -6.16 -47.15 -51.93
C ILE A 969 -6.35 -46.27 -53.17
N ASP A 970 -5.72 -46.63 -54.30
CA ASP A 970 -5.81 -45.85 -55.55
C ASP A 970 -7.16 -46.01 -56.27
N GLU A 971 -7.82 -47.16 -56.18
CA GLU A 971 -9.18 -47.35 -56.72
C GLU A 971 -10.25 -46.63 -55.88
N MET A 972 -10.10 -46.58 -54.56
CA MET A 972 -10.98 -45.80 -53.67
C MET A 972 -10.83 -44.29 -53.87
N LEU A 973 -9.61 -43.81 -54.18
CA LEU A 973 -9.36 -42.39 -54.45
C LEU A 973 -9.94 -41.93 -55.79
N GLN A 974 -9.96 -42.79 -56.81
CA GLN A 974 -10.61 -42.47 -58.10
C GLN A 974 -12.15 -42.44 -57.99
N ALA A 975 -12.76 -43.29 -57.16
CA ALA A 975 -14.21 -43.28 -56.91
C ALA A 975 -14.69 -42.00 -56.18
N LEU A 976 -13.83 -41.35 -55.41
CA LEU A 976 -14.12 -40.07 -54.71
C LEU A 976 -14.07 -38.84 -55.64
N MET A 977 -13.59 -39.00 -56.88
CA MET A 977 -13.39 -37.92 -57.86
C MET A 977 -14.40 -37.91 -59.02
N ASP A 978 -15.45 -38.74 -58.99
CA ASP A 978 -16.51 -38.73 -60.01
C ASP A 978 -17.31 -37.40 -59.97
N PRO A 979 -17.28 -36.57 -61.03
CA PRO A 979 -18.01 -35.31 -61.10
C PRO A 979 -19.54 -35.46 -61.16
N ASP A 980 -20.05 -36.65 -61.45
CA ASP A 980 -21.47 -36.91 -61.72
C ASP A 980 -22.22 -37.58 -60.55
N ASP A 981 -21.63 -37.68 -59.35
CA ASP A 981 -22.37 -38.15 -58.17
C ASP A 981 -23.47 -37.14 -57.77
N ARG A 982 -24.69 -37.45 -58.21
CA ARG A 982 -25.94 -36.71 -57.98
C ARG A 982 -26.26 -36.48 -56.50
N ARG A 983 -25.46 -36.98 -55.54
CA ARG A 983 -25.57 -36.72 -54.11
C ARG A 983 -25.03 -35.34 -53.65
N ARG A 984 -24.21 -34.64 -54.46
CA ARG A 984 -23.55 -33.37 -54.07
C ARG A 984 -24.30 -32.07 -54.39
N LYS A 985 -25.56 -32.14 -54.83
CA LYS A 985 -26.18 -31.01 -55.54
C LYS A 985 -26.79 -29.89 -54.69
N LYS A 986 -26.59 -29.80 -53.36
CA LYS A 986 -27.25 -28.74 -52.58
C LYS A 986 -26.51 -27.95 -51.48
N ASP A 987 -25.47 -28.43 -50.81
CA ASP A 987 -25.00 -27.67 -49.63
C ASP A 987 -23.50 -27.40 -49.70
N LEU A 988 -23.11 -26.32 -50.38
CA LEU A 988 -21.77 -25.76 -50.21
C LEU A 988 -21.75 -25.05 -48.86
N ILE A 989 -20.60 -25.06 -48.15
CA ILE A 989 -20.43 -24.27 -46.92
C ILE A 989 -20.81 -22.79 -47.14
N VAL A 990 -20.63 -22.30 -48.38
CA VAL A 990 -21.02 -20.96 -48.83
C VAL A 990 -22.53 -20.70 -48.78
N ASP A 991 -23.37 -21.70 -49.02
CA ASP A 991 -24.83 -21.55 -48.99
C ASP A 991 -25.40 -21.90 -47.60
N PHE A 992 -24.55 -22.47 -46.74
CA PHE A 992 -24.87 -22.83 -45.35
C PHE A 992 -24.64 -21.67 -44.36
N LEU A 993 -23.57 -20.88 -44.53
CA LEU A 993 -23.22 -19.79 -43.61
C LEU A 993 -24.02 -18.50 -43.87
N PRO A 994 -24.33 -17.71 -42.83
CA PRO A 994 -24.96 -16.40 -42.99
C PRO A 994 -23.96 -15.28 -43.33
N PRO A 995 -24.39 -14.16 -43.97
CA PRO A 995 -23.52 -13.04 -44.33
C PRO A 995 -22.95 -12.27 -43.13
N SER A 996 -23.57 -12.40 -41.96
CA SER A 996 -23.17 -11.82 -40.67
C SER A 996 -21.90 -12.46 -40.09
N ILE A 997 -21.52 -13.66 -40.56
CA ILE A 997 -20.42 -14.44 -40.00
C ILE A 997 -19.08 -13.68 -40.04
N ARG A 998 -18.40 -13.63 -38.90
CA ARG A 998 -17.07 -13.03 -38.70
C ARG A 998 -15.99 -14.07 -38.49
N SER A 999 -16.35 -15.22 -37.95
CA SER A 999 -15.44 -16.28 -37.57
C SER A 999 -16.09 -17.63 -37.70
N PHE A 1000 -15.41 -18.54 -38.40
CA PHE A 1000 -15.90 -19.89 -38.63
C PHE A 1000 -14.84 -20.92 -38.23
N LYS A 1001 -15.22 -21.83 -37.33
CA LYS A 1001 -14.42 -22.96 -36.87
C LYS A 1001 -15.07 -24.25 -37.36
N LEU A 1002 -14.31 -25.08 -38.05
CA LEU A 1002 -14.80 -26.36 -38.56
C LEU A 1002 -13.85 -27.48 -38.14
N TYR A 1003 -14.41 -28.46 -37.47
CA TYR A 1003 -13.72 -29.70 -37.12
C TYR A 1003 -14.01 -30.73 -38.21
N ASP A 1004 -13.01 -31.04 -39.05
CA ASP A 1004 -13.12 -32.04 -40.12
C ASP A 1004 -11.98 -33.06 -39.98
N ARG A 1005 -12.19 -34.08 -39.15
CA ARG A 1005 -11.16 -35.08 -38.80
C ARG A 1005 -10.53 -35.78 -40.01
N HIS A 1006 -11.20 -35.75 -41.17
CA HIS A 1006 -10.79 -36.46 -42.38
C HIS A 1006 -10.40 -35.54 -43.55
N GLY A 1007 -10.44 -34.22 -43.35
CA GLY A 1007 -10.07 -33.22 -44.37
C GLY A 1007 -10.89 -33.27 -45.66
N LYS A 1008 -12.11 -33.83 -45.61
CA LYS A 1008 -12.95 -34.10 -46.79
C LYS A 1008 -13.64 -32.84 -47.35
N LEU A 1009 -13.74 -31.75 -46.58
CA LEU A 1009 -14.32 -30.47 -46.99
C LEU A 1009 -13.31 -29.50 -47.60
N PHE A 1010 -12.12 -29.98 -47.94
CA PHE A 1010 -11.08 -29.14 -48.56
C PHE A 1010 -11.58 -28.39 -49.81
N PRO A 1011 -12.29 -29.00 -50.79
CA PRO A 1011 -12.79 -28.28 -51.96
C PRO A 1011 -13.82 -27.19 -51.61
N ASP A 1012 -14.72 -27.45 -50.66
CA ASP A 1012 -15.75 -26.52 -50.22
C ASP A 1012 -15.16 -25.31 -49.49
N LEU A 1013 -14.11 -25.52 -48.69
CA LEU A 1013 -13.38 -24.45 -48.02
C LEU A 1013 -12.56 -23.59 -49.00
N ILE A 1014 -12.02 -24.17 -50.08
CA ILE A 1014 -11.39 -23.40 -51.16
C ILE A 1014 -12.42 -22.53 -51.88
N LYS A 1015 -13.61 -23.08 -52.13
CA LYS A 1015 -14.72 -22.32 -52.72
C LYS A 1015 -15.20 -21.20 -51.78
N LEU A 1016 -15.34 -21.48 -50.48
CA LEU A 1016 -15.62 -20.46 -49.46
C LEU A 1016 -14.61 -19.33 -49.49
N ALA A 1017 -13.31 -19.65 -49.51
CA ALA A 1017 -12.26 -18.64 -49.60
C ALA A 1017 -12.37 -17.79 -50.87
N THR A 1018 -12.81 -18.37 -51.98
CA THR A 1018 -12.95 -17.66 -53.26
C THR A 1018 -14.17 -16.73 -53.29
N GLU A 1019 -15.29 -17.15 -52.70
CA GLU A 1019 -16.54 -16.37 -52.67
C GLU A 1019 -16.64 -15.40 -51.46
N THR A 1020 -15.72 -15.51 -50.49
CA THR A 1020 -15.68 -14.66 -49.29
C THR A 1020 -15.76 -13.15 -49.56
N PRO A 1021 -15.01 -12.57 -50.52
CA PRO A 1021 -15.00 -11.12 -50.73
C PRO A 1021 -16.36 -10.53 -51.12
N GLU A 1022 -17.23 -11.32 -51.75
CA GLU A 1022 -18.54 -10.88 -52.23
C GLU A 1022 -19.67 -11.29 -51.28
N LYS A 1023 -19.67 -12.54 -50.78
CA LYS A 1023 -20.76 -13.07 -49.95
C LYS A 1023 -20.57 -12.90 -48.45
N PHE A 1024 -19.33 -12.82 -47.96
CA PHE A 1024 -19.00 -12.79 -46.53
C PHE A 1024 -18.01 -11.66 -46.19
N PRO A 1025 -18.39 -10.38 -46.39
CA PRO A 1025 -17.49 -9.23 -46.19
C PRO A 1025 -16.98 -9.10 -44.74
N ASN A 1026 -17.75 -9.66 -43.79
CA ASN A 1026 -17.46 -9.61 -42.36
C ASN A 1026 -16.52 -10.73 -41.90
N LEU A 1027 -16.33 -11.81 -42.67
CA LEU A 1027 -15.50 -12.95 -42.28
C LEU A 1027 -14.04 -12.52 -42.15
N LYS A 1028 -13.51 -12.51 -40.92
CA LYS A 1028 -12.12 -12.12 -40.62
C LYS A 1028 -11.26 -13.29 -40.20
N LYS A 1029 -11.88 -14.36 -39.70
CA LYS A 1029 -11.16 -15.49 -39.11
C LYS A 1029 -11.76 -16.81 -39.54
N VAL A 1030 -10.91 -17.77 -39.85
CA VAL A 1030 -11.31 -19.16 -40.01
C VAL A 1030 -10.33 -20.08 -39.28
N ARG A 1031 -10.84 -21.16 -38.70
CA ARG A 1031 -10.02 -22.18 -38.05
C ARG A 1031 -10.47 -23.58 -38.43
N PHE A 1032 -9.51 -24.41 -38.81
CA PHE A 1032 -9.78 -25.75 -39.31
C PHE A 1032 -8.87 -26.79 -38.64
N TRP A 1033 -9.39 -28.01 -38.48
CA TRP A 1033 -8.66 -29.18 -37.97
C TRP A 1033 -8.84 -30.37 -38.92
N GLY A 1034 -7.88 -31.30 -38.90
CA GLY A 1034 -7.91 -32.58 -39.64
C GLY A 1034 -7.48 -32.52 -41.12
N PHE A 1035 -6.89 -31.42 -41.56
CA PHE A 1035 -6.25 -31.28 -42.88
C PHE A 1035 -4.76 -31.62 -42.85
N ASN A 1036 -4.21 -32.17 -43.94
CA ASN A 1036 -2.77 -32.40 -44.08
C ASN A 1036 -2.00 -31.09 -44.38
N GLU A 1037 -0.66 -31.14 -44.44
CA GLU A 1037 0.18 -29.94 -44.58
C GLU A 1037 -0.07 -29.18 -45.90
N ASP A 1038 -0.16 -29.89 -47.03
CA ASP A 1038 -0.43 -29.28 -48.35
C ASP A 1038 -1.80 -28.61 -48.39
N GLN A 1039 -2.83 -29.27 -47.86
CA GLN A 1039 -4.17 -28.71 -47.73
C GLN A 1039 -4.18 -27.47 -46.83
N ARG A 1040 -3.48 -27.49 -45.69
CA ARG A 1040 -3.35 -26.33 -44.80
C ARG A 1040 -2.69 -25.15 -45.51
N MET A 1041 -1.62 -25.40 -46.26
CA MET A 1041 -0.92 -24.36 -47.02
C MET A 1041 -1.82 -23.76 -48.11
N ALA A 1042 -2.56 -24.60 -48.84
CA ALA A 1042 -3.49 -24.15 -49.88
C ALA A 1042 -4.65 -23.33 -49.30
N LEU A 1043 -5.28 -23.78 -48.22
CA LEU A 1043 -6.35 -23.04 -47.52
C LEU A 1043 -5.84 -21.70 -46.99
N ARG A 1044 -4.68 -21.69 -46.32
CA ARG A 1044 -4.06 -20.46 -45.82
C ARG A 1044 -3.78 -19.48 -46.94
N GLY A 1045 -3.29 -19.95 -48.09
CA GLY A 1045 -3.07 -19.14 -49.28
C GLY A 1045 -4.37 -18.54 -49.82
N SER A 1046 -5.42 -19.35 -49.97
CA SER A 1046 -6.71 -18.91 -50.51
C SER A 1046 -7.43 -17.90 -49.60
N PHE A 1047 -7.56 -18.18 -48.30
CA PHE A 1047 -8.18 -17.23 -47.36
C PHE A 1047 -7.36 -15.96 -47.17
N ARG A 1048 -6.02 -16.05 -47.23
CA ARG A 1048 -5.16 -14.85 -47.19
C ARG A 1048 -5.40 -13.93 -48.39
N ARG A 1049 -5.59 -14.49 -49.59
CA ARG A 1049 -5.95 -13.71 -50.79
C ARG A 1049 -7.31 -13.01 -50.64
N ALA A 1050 -8.23 -13.64 -49.92
CA ALA A 1050 -9.54 -13.06 -49.58
C ALA A 1050 -9.52 -12.11 -48.36
N GLY A 1051 -8.35 -11.81 -47.78
CA GLY A 1051 -8.23 -10.91 -46.62
C GLY A 1051 -8.63 -11.51 -45.28
N VAL A 1052 -8.75 -12.84 -45.18
CA VAL A 1052 -9.19 -13.58 -43.98
C VAL A 1052 -8.01 -14.27 -43.30
N LYS A 1053 -7.95 -14.19 -41.97
CA LYS A 1053 -6.94 -14.89 -41.17
C LYS A 1053 -7.33 -16.36 -41.02
N CYS A 1054 -6.56 -17.23 -41.67
CA CYS A 1054 -6.70 -18.68 -41.54
C CYS A 1054 -5.73 -19.23 -40.48
N PHE A 1055 -6.27 -19.93 -39.49
CA PHE A 1055 -5.53 -20.64 -38.45
C PHE A 1055 -5.73 -22.15 -38.63
N HIS A 1056 -4.68 -22.94 -38.40
CA HIS A 1056 -4.79 -24.40 -38.37
C HIS A 1056 -4.53 -24.90 -36.95
N GLY A 1057 -5.36 -25.83 -36.48
CA GLY A 1057 -5.01 -26.64 -35.31
C GLY A 1057 -3.96 -27.68 -35.68
N GLY A 1058 -3.09 -28.04 -34.72
CA GLY A 1058 -2.31 -29.28 -34.83
C GLY A 1058 -3.25 -30.49 -34.77
N TYR A 1059 -2.77 -31.66 -35.21
CA TYR A 1059 -3.43 -32.90 -34.82
C TYR A 1059 -3.43 -32.96 -33.28
N LEU A 1060 -4.61 -33.21 -32.71
CA LEU A 1060 -4.75 -33.53 -31.29
C LEU A 1060 -4.24 -34.96 -31.07
#